data_AF-A0A3C1H380-F1
#
_entry.id   AF-A0A3C1H380-F1
#
_cell.length_a   1.000
_cell.length_b   1.000
_cell.length_c   1.000
_cell.angle_alpha   90.00
_cell.angle_beta   90.00
_cell.angle_gamma   90.00
#
_symmetry.space_group_name_H-M   'P 1'
#
loop_
_entity.id
_entity.type
_entity.pdbx_description
1 polymer ?
#
loop_
_entity_poly.entity_id
_entity_poly.type
_entity_poly.pdbx_seq_one_letter_code
_entity_poly.pdbx_strand_id
1 'polypeptide(L)'
;TCNSYNMLKLSRELYKITGDKKYMDFYEGTYYNSILSSQNPETGMTTYFQPMATGYFKCYSTEYDKFWCCTGSGMESFSKLGDTLYMHDGDAIYVNMYQSSEISWADKGITLTQESSIPASDTAVFTVSGSGSTDLRLRIPDWAAGNMSVSVNGSAYSYKTVDGYAAVDGLSGGDTVSVRIPMEVKAYNLPDNKAVYGFKYGPIVLSAELGRANMETGSTGMWVTIPKDKVVNSETITLSKQGQSLTSFMTEINDHLVKDADSLRFTLNDTNTKLTFTPHYQQYQQRYGIYWKFVTNGTVIEEIPPRAKITTTDTVQPGYGQYENDEQHNMIEFNTVSVTDDSTYRYAKADGYFTYQMAVDPDAQFSMVSLRFRHADNGKTIRVRVGDTILMAETLHHSGTASVYEVKLPIPADVMERCVHTIHADGQDVPVLDIAFSSDDGKESAKICDFIYMQAVKPYYSIDDSIAYFVDCGDQDVTTATGSDKFGTFNSVTEQLYGADPVTGKQWGLIDDPTDKYNGASKSGGIYTANTWPNEAAIADGAAKNVSFRYTKNQYENNIDRHLDYGFELPDGEYTVEMSFRDPWGCSKNPSVYANYGKDDEQLIASNCATDGSAVKGKVTVKGGELTLNFRSQDKAINVDYIIIRPDGGQAYSTRGMRGDVNLDGKVDADDAAALVNALLTKKTLTWEQGYAADVRTDLRLDSSDLSGLKRLAK
;
A
#
# COMPACT_ATOMS: atom_id res chain seq x y z
N THR A 1 24.62 2.82 23.36
CA THR A 1 24.62 4.19 22.81
C THR A 1 25.64 4.41 21.69
N CYS A 2 26.95 4.22 21.90
CA CYS A 2 27.98 4.45 20.85
C CYS A 2 27.69 3.79 19.50
N ASN A 3 27.21 2.55 19.52
CA ASN A 3 26.91 1.79 18.31
C ASN A 3 25.82 2.50 17.51
N SER A 4 24.71 2.86 18.16
CA SER A 4 23.63 3.64 17.57
C SER A 4 24.13 4.98 17.03
N TYR A 5 24.93 5.72 17.79
CA TYR A 5 25.52 7.00 17.35
C TYR A 5 26.37 6.84 16.07
N ASN A 6 27.23 5.82 16.01
CA ASN A 6 28.06 5.59 14.83
C ASN A 6 27.24 5.07 13.64
N MET A 7 26.21 4.25 13.90
CA MET A 7 25.28 3.81 12.87
C MET A 7 24.46 4.97 12.30
N LEU A 8 24.11 5.98 13.10
CA LEU A 8 23.50 7.22 12.60
C LEU A 8 24.44 7.97 11.67
N LYS A 9 25.71 8.14 12.05
CA LYS A 9 26.73 8.76 11.19
C LYS A 9 26.90 7.99 9.88
N LEU A 10 27.01 6.67 9.96
CA LEU A 10 27.14 5.83 8.78
C LEU A 10 25.90 5.94 7.89
N SER A 11 24.70 5.87 8.46
CA SER A 11 23.44 5.98 7.71
C SER A 11 23.32 7.33 7.03
N ARG A 12 23.73 8.41 7.69
CA ARG A 12 23.79 9.76 7.11
C ARG A 12 24.72 9.83 5.90
N GLU A 13 25.93 9.29 6.00
CA GLU A 13 26.88 9.31 4.88
C GLU A 13 26.45 8.35 3.76
N LEU A 14 25.90 7.17 4.08
CA LEU A 14 25.32 6.26 3.09
C LEU A 14 24.15 6.91 2.36
N TYR A 15 23.30 7.64 3.06
CA TYR A 15 22.22 8.40 2.44
C TYR A 15 22.74 9.46 1.47
N LYS A 16 23.76 10.24 1.84
CA LYS A 16 24.39 11.22 0.92
C LYS A 16 24.98 10.59 -0.35
N ILE A 17 25.40 9.33 -0.28
CA ILE A 17 25.99 8.60 -1.41
C ILE A 17 24.91 7.96 -2.28
N THR A 18 23.89 7.38 -1.65
CA THR A 18 22.95 6.48 -2.30
C THR A 18 21.59 7.09 -2.59
N GLY A 19 21.19 8.13 -1.85
CA GLY A 19 19.83 8.66 -1.85
C GLY A 19 18.78 7.72 -1.23
N ASP A 20 19.16 6.52 -0.75
CA ASP A 20 18.20 5.49 -0.35
C ASP A 20 17.53 5.85 1.00
N LYS A 21 16.21 6.07 0.97
CA LYS A 21 15.44 6.50 2.14
C LYS A 21 15.53 5.55 3.34
N LYS A 22 15.85 4.25 3.13
CA LYS A 22 15.92 3.27 4.24
C LYS A 22 16.94 3.68 5.30
N TYR A 23 17.98 4.41 4.89
CA TYR A 23 18.98 4.94 5.82
C TYR A 23 18.40 6.04 6.71
N MET A 24 17.47 6.85 6.20
CA MET A 24 16.77 7.87 6.98
C MET A 24 15.64 7.27 7.82
N ASP A 25 14.99 6.19 7.36
CA ASP A 25 14.05 5.41 8.20
C ASP A 25 14.77 4.79 9.40
N PHE A 26 15.92 4.15 9.16
CA PHE A 26 16.79 3.67 10.24
C PHE A 26 17.29 4.82 11.13
N TYR A 27 17.64 5.97 10.52
CA TYR A 27 18.13 7.14 11.25
C TYR A 27 17.08 7.63 12.24
N GLU A 28 15.86 7.89 11.78
CA GLU A 28 14.75 8.36 12.61
C GLU A 28 14.40 7.36 13.73
N GLY A 29 14.25 6.08 13.39
CA GLY A 29 13.94 5.04 14.36
C GLY A 29 15.01 4.93 15.45
N THR A 30 16.28 5.04 15.08
CA THR A 30 17.40 4.99 16.03
C THR A 30 17.54 6.30 16.81
N TYR A 31 17.30 7.44 16.17
CA TYR A 31 17.33 8.77 16.77
C TYR A 31 16.34 8.86 17.94
N TYR A 32 15.05 8.56 17.71
CA TYR A 32 14.04 8.66 18.77
C TYR A 32 14.20 7.59 19.84
N ASN A 33 14.47 6.34 19.43
CA ASN A 33 14.33 5.21 20.36
C ASN A 33 15.62 4.82 21.05
N SER A 34 16.77 5.12 20.46
CA SER A 34 18.09 4.85 21.07
C SER A 34 18.77 6.13 21.53
N ILE A 35 18.92 7.15 20.67
CA ILE A 35 19.69 8.36 21.02
C ILE A 35 18.94 9.27 21.97
N LEU A 36 17.74 9.73 21.62
CA LEU A 36 16.92 10.59 22.49
C LEU A 36 16.64 9.87 23.83
N SER A 37 16.32 8.59 23.76
CA SER A 37 16.12 7.70 24.91
C SER A 37 17.36 7.49 25.79
N SER A 38 18.57 7.82 25.30
CA SER A 38 19.82 7.59 26.02
C SER A 38 20.16 8.69 27.02
N GLN A 39 19.52 9.86 26.98
CA GLN A 39 19.79 10.94 27.93
C GLN A 39 18.70 11.00 29.00
N ASN A 40 19.12 11.21 30.24
CA ASN A 40 18.21 11.61 31.30
C ASN A 40 17.79 13.07 31.04
N PRO A 41 16.49 13.34 30.80
CA PRO A 41 16.03 14.67 30.43
C PRO A 41 16.16 15.72 31.56
N GLU A 42 16.36 15.29 32.81
CA GLU A 42 16.53 16.18 33.96
C GLU A 42 18.00 16.52 34.23
N THR A 43 18.92 15.56 34.02
CA THR A 43 20.33 15.72 34.40
C THR A 43 21.28 15.88 33.21
N GLY A 44 20.82 15.60 31.99
CA GLY A 44 21.66 15.59 30.79
C GLY A 44 22.63 14.40 30.70
N MET A 45 22.66 13.52 31.71
CA MET A 45 23.55 12.36 31.76
C MET A 45 23.10 11.24 30.82
N THR A 46 24.05 10.49 30.27
CA THR A 46 23.80 9.56 29.16
C THR A 46 23.98 8.10 29.56
N THR A 47 23.22 7.20 28.94
CA THR A 47 23.34 5.74 29.16
C THR A 47 24.51 5.15 28.37
N TYR A 48 25.07 4.05 28.87
CA TYR A 48 26.00 3.21 28.11
C TYR A 48 25.25 2.07 27.42
N PHE A 49 24.63 1.20 28.23
CA PHE A 49 23.76 0.11 27.80
C PHE A 49 22.29 0.49 27.97
N GLN A 50 21.47 0.06 27.01
CA GLN A 50 20.01 0.19 27.04
C GLN A 50 19.45 -1.25 27.07
N PRO A 51 19.11 -1.79 28.25
CA PRO A 51 18.66 -3.18 28.38
C PRO A 51 17.42 -3.47 27.52
N MET A 52 17.46 -4.52 26.70
CA MET A 52 16.27 -4.96 25.94
C MET A 52 15.44 -6.01 26.70
N ALA A 53 16.06 -6.70 27.66
CA ALA A 53 15.38 -7.67 28.51
C ALA A 53 14.37 -6.98 29.44
N THR A 54 13.14 -7.51 29.43
CA THR A 54 12.01 -6.94 30.18
C THR A 54 12.26 -6.99 31.68
N GLY A 55 11.95 -5.89 32.37
CA GLY A 55 12.11 -5.76 33.81
C GLY A 55 13.44 -5.17 34.25
N TYR A 56 14.33 -4.73 33.35
CA TYR A 56 15.49 -3.89 33.68
C TYR A 56 15.14 -2.39 33.60
N PHE A 57 16.11 -1.53 33.91
CA PHE A 57 15.97 -0.06 33.88
C PHE A 57 17.24 0.61 33.33
N LYS A 58 17.13 1.89 32.95
CA LYS A 58 18.24 2.67 32.39
C LYS A 58 19.21 3.12 33.50
N CYS A 59 20.52 3.04 33.23
CA CYS A 59 21.56 3.62 34.08
C CYS A 59 22.32 4.69 33.33
N TYR A 60 22.60 5.82 34.00
CA TYR A 60 23.22 6.99 33.39
C TYR A 60 24.63 7.23 33.92
N SER A 61 25.42 8.00 33.17
CA SER A 61 26.69 8.56 33.62
C SER A 61 26.49 9.56 34.78
N THR A 62 27.59 10.05 35.34
CA THR A 62 27.61 11.19 36.27
C THR A 62 28.51 12.28 35.69
N GLU A 63 28.34 13.51 36.17
CA GLU A 63 28.99 14.70 35.63
C GLU A 63 30.52 14.60 35.63
N TYR A 64 31.13 14.04 36.68
CA TYR A 64 32.57 14.11 36.91
C TYR A 64 33.31 12.77 37.01
N ASP A 65 32.61 11.63 37.03
CA ASP A 65 33.25 10.34 37.35
C ASP A 65 33.09 9.25 36.28
N LYS A 66 32.23 9.46 35.28
CA LYS A 66 31.91 8.46 34.26
C LYS A 66 32.25 8.94 32.85
N PHE A 67 33.53 8.84 32.49
CA PHE A 67 34.06 9.22 31.16
C PHE A 67 34.16 8.02 30.21
N TRP A 68 33.03 7.39 29.93
CA TRP A 68 32.98 6.28 29.00
C TRP A 68 32.98 6.78 27.54
N CYS A 69 33.19 5.87 26.59
CA CYS A 69 32.97 6.18 25.18
C CYS A 69 31.54 6.68 24.90
N CYS A 70 30.53 6.15 25.62
CA CYS A 70 29.14 6.59 25.51
C CYS A 70 28.90 7.98 26.11
N THR A 71 29.75 8.45 27.03
CA THR A 71 29.69 9.83 27.54
C THR A 71 30.08 10.81 26.44
N GLY A 72 31.20 10.56 25.75
CA GLY A 72 31.64 11.40 24.63
C GLY A 72 30.64 11.41 23.47
N SER A 73 30.25 10.23 22.98
CA SER A 73 29.24 10.13 21.91
C SER A 73 27.87 10.66 22.33
N GLY A 74 27.50 10.56 23.60
CA GLY A 74 26.29 11.14 24.16
C GLY A 74 26.31 12.68 24.10
N MET A 75 27.40 13.31 24.54
CA MET A 75 27.59 14.77 24.41
C MET A 75 27.51 15.21 22.94
N GLU A 76 28.19 14.50 22.04
CA GLU A 76 28.16 14.80 20.61
C GLU A 76 26.77 14.58 19.99
N SER A 77 26.00 13.61 20.47
CA SER A 77 24.67 13.32 19.91
C SER A 77 23.71 14.49 20.15
N PHE A 78 23.69 15.02 21.37
CA PHE A 78 22.73 16.06 21.76
C PHE A 78 23.13 17.47 21.28
N SER A 79 24.40 17.69 20.92
CA SER A 79 24.84 18.95 20.30
C SER A 79 24.49 19.07 18.81
N LYS A 80 24.08 17.97 18.17
CA LYS A 80 23.88 17.90 16.71
C LYS A 80 22.52 17.33 16.29
N LEU A 81 21.52 17.34 17.18
CA LEU A 81 20.19 16.78 16.88
C LEU A 81 19.55 17.35 15.60
N GLY A 82 19.90 18.59 15.22
CA GLY A 82 19.43 19.23 13.99
C GLY A 82 20.17 18.86 12.69
N ASP A 83 21.31 18.16 12.75
CA ASP A 83 22.29 18.08 11.63
C ASP A 83 21.87 17.22 10.42
N THR A 84 20.73 16.53 10.57
CA THR A 84 20.18 15.57 9.60
C THR A 84 18.68 15.77 9.40
N LEU A 85 18.04 16.72 10.10
CA LEU A 85 16.62 17.05 9.86
C LEU A 85 16.38 17.46 8.40
N TYR A 86 17.33 18.22 7.86
CA TYR A 86 17.33 18.68 6.48
C TYR A 86 18.63 18.31 5.77
N MET A 87 18.54 18.06 4.47
CA MET A 87 19.64 18.14 3.51
C MET A 87 19.19 18.98 2.32
N HIS A 88 20.11 19.36 1.42
CA HIS A 88 19.73 20.05 0.20
C HIS A 88 20.59 19.58 -0.97
N ASP A 89 19.99 19.50 -2.15
CA ASP A 89 20.67 19.24 -3.41
C ASP A 89 19.97 20.01 -4.54
N GLY A 90 20.74 20.61 -5.43
CA GLY A 90 20.22 21.52 -6.46
C GLY A 90 19.35 22.64 -5.87
N ASP A 91 18.07 22.66 -6.27
CA ASP A 91 17.06 23.63 -5.85
C ASP A 91 16.13 23.09 -4.74
N ALA A 92 16.39 21.89 -4.21
CA ALA A 92 15.51 21.19 -3.29
C ALA A 92 16.07 21.07 -1.87
N ILE A 93 15.19 21.24 -0.86
CA ILE A 93 15.43 20.85 0.53
C ILE A 93 14.80 19.47 0.76
N TYR A 94 15.63 18.49 1.15
CA TYR A 94 15.21 17.19 1.62
C TYR A 94 14.87 17.26 3.10
N VAL A 95 13.60 17.06 3.44
CA VAL A 95 13.10 16.98 4.80
C VAL A 95 13.13 15.51 5.22
N ASN A 96 14.14 15.15 6.02
CA ASN A 96 14.33 13.79 6.47
C ASN A 96 13.55 13.46 7.75
N MET A 97 13.19 14.45 8.57
CA MET A 97 12.53 14.20 9.86
C MET A 97 11.54 15.30 10.21
N TYR A 98 10.39 14.91 10.75
CA TYR A 98 9.30 15.81 11.09
C TYR A 98 9.40 16.30 12.54
N GLN A 99 10.43 17.09 12.85
CA GLN A 99 10.61 17.75 14.15
C GLN A 99 10.59 19.28 14.05
N SER A 100 9.88 19.97 14.96
CA SER A 100 9.80 21.43 14.97
C SER A 100 11.19 22.07 14.96
N SER A 101 11.46 22.87 13.93
CA SER A 101 12.79 23.39 13.62
C SER A 101 12.73 24.50 12.58
N GLU A 102 13.83 25.22 12.40
CA GLU A 102 13.99 26.21 11.34
C GLU A 102 15.33 25.96 10.63
N ILE A 103 15.33 26.03 9.31
CA ILE A 103 16.54 26.06 8.49
C ILE A 103 16.57 27.34 7.66
N SER A 104 17.69 28.07 7.75
CA SER A 104 17.98 29.21 6.89
C SER A 104 18.95 28.80 5.78
N TRP A 105 18.45 28.78 4.54
CA TRP A 105 19.24 28.53 3.33
C TRP A 105 19.65 29.85 2.69
N ALA A 106 20.74 30.43 3.22
CA ALA A 106 21.21 31.75 2.84
C ALA A 106 21.49 31.90 1.33
N ASP A 107 22.08 30.87 0.70
CA ASP A 107 22.43 30.88 -0.73
C ASP A 107 21.20 31.01 -1.64
N LYS A 108 20.04 30.57 -1.16
CA LYS A 108 18.75 30.71 -1.86
C LYS A 108 17.90 31.87 -1.32
N GLY A 109 18.32 32.53 -0.25
CA GLY A 109 17.50 33.56 0.41
C GLY A 109 16.16 32.99 0.90
N ILE A 110 16.17 31.74 1.38
CA ILE A 110 15.00 31.01 1.89
C ILE A 110 15.20 30.68 3.36
N THR A 111 14.13 30.82 4.14
CA THR A 111 14.00 30.23 5.48
C THR A 111 12.79 29.30 5.46
N LEU A 112 12.98 28.07 5.93
CA LEU A 112 11.92 27.07 6.10
C LEU A 112 11.74 26.83 7.59
N THR A 113 10.55 27.14 8.11
CA THR A 113 10.16 26.88 9.50
C THR A 113 9.19 25.71 9.50
N GLN A 114 9.51 24.63 10.19
CA GLN A 114 8.62 23.50 10.40
C GLN A 114 8.08 23.51 11.82
N GLU A 115 6.77 23.38 11.97
CA GLU A 115 6.06 23.10 13.20
C GLU A 115 5.47 21.68 13.11
N SER A 116 5.88 20.79 14.00
CA SER A 116 5.41 19.40 14.01
C SER A 116 4.94 19.00 15.39
N SER A 117 3.78 18.36 15.43
CA SER A 117 3.21 17.74 16.62
C SER A 117 3.33 16.22 16.59
N ILE A 118 4.06 15.63 15.64
CA ILE A 118 4.36 14.18 15.61
C ILE A 118 5.25 13.82 16.81
N PRO A 119 4.92 12.77 17.60
CA PRO A 119 3.84 11.79 17.40
C PRO A 119 2.53 12.09 18.14
N ALA A 120 2.38 13.23 18.82
CA ALA A 120 1.14 13.59 19.52
C ALA A 120 -0.05 13.76 18.55
N SER A 121 0.21 14.26 17.34
CA SER A 121 -0.68 14.25 16.17
C SER A 121 0.05 13.63 14.97
N ASP A 122 -0.62 13.56 13.82
CA ASP A 122 -0.08 13.06 12.54
C ASP A 122 0.38 14.16 11.57
N THR A 123 0.37 15.43 11.98
CA THR A 123 0.58 16.58 11.08
C THR A 123 1.89 17.34 11.37
N ALA A 124 2.53 17.81 10.30
CA ALA A 124 3.59 18.81 10.30
C ALA A 124 3.29 19.94 9.29
N VAL A 125 3.61 21.18 9.64
CA VAL A 125 3.38 22.37 8.81
C VAL A 125 4.70 23.07 8.58
N PHE A 126 4.97 23.45 7.34
CA PHE A 126 6.15 24.15 6.88
C PHE A 126 5.75 25.52 6.38
N THR A 127 6.42 26.57 6.84
CA THR A 127 6.27 27.93 6.33
C THR A 127 7.55 28.33 5.61
N VAL A 128 7.43 28.70 4.34
CA VAL A 128 8.52 29.22 3.54
C VAL A 128 8.54 30.75 3.66
N SER A 129 9.70 31.31 3.94
CA SER A 129 9.93 32.75 4.07
C SER A 129 11.18 33.16 3.28
N GLY A 130 11.28 34.45 2.94
CA GLY A 130 12.39 34.99 2.16
C GLY A 130 11.98 35.38 0.74
N SER A 131 12.95 35.70 -0.11
CA SER A 131 12.71 36.23 -1.47
C SER A 131 13.11 35.28 -2.58
N GLY A 132 13.64 34.10 -2.26
CA GLY A 132 14.01 33.08 -3.24
C GLY A 132 12.88 32.08 -3.51
N SER A 133 13.26 30.97 -4.13
CA SER A 133 12.41 29.80 -4.35
C SER A 133 13.14 28.51 -4.00
N THR A 134 12.38 27.47 -3.65
CA THR A 134 12.90 26.13 -3.31
C THR A 134 11.88 25.05 -3.65
N ASP A 135 12.35 23.84 -3.90
CA ASP A 135 11.55 22.63 -3.85
C ASP A 135 11.67 21.97 -2.47
N LEU A 136 10.70 21.15 -2.08
CA LEU A 136 10.80 20.23 -0.94
C LEU A 136 10.75 18.78 -1.42
N ARG A 137 11.56 17.94 -0.78
CA ARG A 137 11.50 16.48 -0.86
C ARG A 137 11.15 15.98 0.54
N LEU A 138 9.89 15.62 0.74
CA LEU A 138 9.35 15.22 2.05
C LEU A 138 9.45 13.70 2.20
N ARG A 139 10.23 13.18 3.16
CA ARG A 139 10.43 11.73 3.28
C ARG A 139 9.12 11.02 3.59
N ILE A 140 8.79 9.95 2.85
CA ILE A 140 7.68 9.05 3.17
C ILE A 140 8.18 7.96 4.15
N PRO A 141 7.84 8.02 5.45
CA PRO A 141 8.43 7.11 6.43
C PRO A 141 7.91 5.69 6.29
N ASP A 142 8.74 4.69 6.59
CA ASP A 142 8.33 3.26 6.58
C ASP A 142 7.22 2.91 7.58
N TRP A 143 7.09 3.69 8.65
CA TRP A 143 6.08 3.51 9.68
C TRP A 143 4.71 4.08 9.30
N ALA A 144 4.59 4.84 8.20
CA ALA A 144 3.31 5.38 7.75
C ALA A 144 2.25 4.27 7.68
N ALA A 145 1.07 4.56 8.23
CA ALA A 145 -0.05 3.62 8.35
C ALA A 145 -1.07 3.77 7.19
N GLY A 146 -0.69 4.51 6.15
CA GLY A 146 -1.51 4.88 5.01
C GLY A 146 -0.73 5.83 4.10
N ASN A 147 -1.42 6.42 3.13
CA ASN A 147 -0.81 7.37 2.23
C ASN A 147 -0.48 8.67 2.98
N MET A 148 0.71 9.21 2.73
CA MET A 148 1.06 10.55 3.21
C MET A 148 0.33 11.57 2.33
N SER A 149 -0.36 12.55 2.91
CA SER A 149 -1.01 13.63 2.16
C SER A 149 -0.26 14.95 2.34
N VAL A 150 -0.25 15.75 1.28
CA VAL A 150 0.44 17.05 1.23
C VAL A 150 -0.53 18.11 0.73
N SER A 151 -0.49 19.29 1.32
CA SER A 151 -1.20 20.47 0.83
C SER A 151 -0.27 21.68 0.78
N VAL A 152 -0.48 22.56 -0.20
CA VAL A 152 0.25 23.83 -0.36
C VAL A 152 -0.77 24.96 -0.32
N ASN A 153 -0.55 25.95 0.55
CA ASN A 153 -1.45 27.10 0.78
C ASN A 153 -2.91 26.70 1.03
N GLY A 154 -3.09 25.59 1.76
CA GLY A 154 -4.41 25.04 2.08
C GLY A 154 -5.07 24.22 0.95
N SER A 155 -4.45 24.11 -0.23
CA SER A 155 -4.95 23.29 -1.34
C SER A 155 -4.21 21.95 -1.40
N ALA A 156 -4.91 20.83 -1.63
CA ALA A 156 -4.28 19.52 -1.78
C ALA A 156 -3.24 19.52 -2.92
N TYR A 157 -2.12 18.82 -2.72
CA TYR A 157 -0.99 18.76 -3.65
C TYR A 157 -0.69 17.31 -4.03
N SER A 158 -0.90 16.99 -5.30
CA SER A 158 -0.50 15.73 -5.95
C SER A 158 1.01 15.70 -6.11
N TYR A 159 1.68 14.66 -5.60
CA TYR A 159 3.13 14.54 -5.62
C TYR A 159 3.59 13.24 -6.26
N LYS A 160 4.70 13.33 -6.98
CA LYS A 160 5.42 12.13 -7.41
C LYS A 160 6.30 11.63 -6.26
N THR A 161 6.32 10.32 -6.07
CA THR A 161 7.32 9.68 -5.20
C THR A 161 8.62 9.52 -5.98
N VAL A 162 9.67 10.20 -5.54
CA VAL A 162 11.02 10.10 -6.10
C VAL A 162 11.95 9.60 -5.01
N ASP A 163 12.53 8.41 -5.20
CA ASP A 163 13.46 7.77 -4.26
C ASP A 163 12.93 7.67 -2.82
N GLY A 164 11.60 7.55 -2.67
CA GLY A 164 10.94 7.45 -1.38
C GLY A 164 10.59 8.78 -0.70
N TYR A 165 10.65 9.89 -1.45
CA TYR A 165 10.25 11.23 -1.03
C TYR A 165 9.10 11.76 -1.88
N ALA A 166 8.15 12.45 -1.25
CA ALA A 166 7.15 13.25 -1.96
C ALA A 166 7.78 14.55 -2.47
N ALA A 167 7.75 14.77 -3.78
CA ALA A 167 8.30 15.95 -4.43
C ALA A 167 7.26 17.09 -4.49
N VAL A 168 7.58 18.24 -3.89
CA VAL A 168 6.79 19.49 -3.93
C VAL A 168 7.67 20.59 -4.52
N ASP A 169 7.32 21.13 -5.67
CA ASP A 169 8.22 22.01 -6.43
C ASP A 169 7.75 23.47 -6.47
N GLY A 170 8.68 24.41 -6.62
CA GLY A 170 8.40 25.80 -6.95
C GLY A 170 7.88 26.69 -5.82
N LEU A 171 8.18 26.38 -4.56
CA LEU A 171 7.75 27.17 -3.41
C LEU A 171 8.54 28.48 -3.28
N SER A 172 7.90 29.49 -2.71
CA SER A 172 8.41 30.85 -2.55
C SER A 172 8.02 31.44 -1.18
N GLY A 173 8.55 32.62 -0.86
CA GLY A 173 8.24 33.29 0.39
C GLY A 173 6.74 33.55 0.58
N GLY A 174 6.20 33.11 1.71
CA GLY A 174 4.79 33.19 2.06
C GLY A 174 4.05 31.85 1.91
N ASP A 175 4.63 30.87 1.20
CA ASP A 175 3.98 29.58 0.99
C ASP A 175 3.98 28.73 2.25
N THR A 176 2.89 28.00 2.47
CA THR A 176 2.74 27.05 3.56
C THR A 176 2.51 25.65 3.00
N VAL A 177 3.28 24.66 3.46
CA VAL A 177 3.09 23.25 3.11
C VAL A 177 2.64 22.49 4.35
N SER A 178 1.52 21.78 4.31
CA SER A 178 1.11 20.89 5.39
C SER A 178 1.22 19.43 4.94
N VAL A 179 1.77 18.60 5.81
CA VAL A 179 1.98 17.17 5.60
C VAL A 179 1.26 16.41 6.68
N ARG A 180 0.47 15.41 6.30
CA ARG A 180 -0.17 14.49 7.23
C ARG A 180 0.33 13.07 6.97
N ILE A 181 0.79 12.41 8.03
CA ILE A 181 1.37 11.06 7.98
C ILE A 181 0.58 10.17 8.93
N PRO A 182 -0.36 9.35 8.42
CA PRO A 182 -1.17 8.48 9.25
C PRO A 182 -0.30 7.57 10.14
N MET A 183 -0.64 7.49 11.44
CA MET A 183 0.06 6.66 12.42
C MET A 183 -0.88 5.63 13.02
N GLU A 184 -0.33 4.46 13.31
CA GLU A 184 -1.02 3.39 14.03
C GLU A 184 -0.01 2.62 14.90
N VAL A 185 -0.53 1.79 15.81
CA VAL A 185 0.26 0.80 16.52
C VAL A 185 0.63 -0.33 15.56
N LYS A 186 1.91 -0.64 15.43
CA LYS A 186 2.41 -1.83 14.72
C LYS A 186 3.13 -2.77 15.71
N ALA A 187 2.88 -4.06 15.59
CA ALA A 187 3.53 -5.12 16.37
C ALA A 187 4.73 -5.70 15.61
N TYR A 188 5.85 -5.89 16.30
CA TYR A 188 7.11 -6.39 15.73
C TYR A 188 7.59 -7.58 16.55
N ASN A 189 7.75 -8.74 15.92
CA ASN A 189 8.31 -9.91 16.58
C ASN A 189 9.84 -9.88 16.62
N LEU A 190 10.44 -10.67 17.51
CA LEU A 190 11.87 -10.90 17.49
C LEU A 190 12.25 -11.83 16.32
N PRO A 191 13.38 -11.59 15.64
CA PRO A 191 13.85 -12.45 14.54
C PRO A 191 14.03 -13.93 14.91
N ASP A 192 14.37 -14.20 16.18
CA ASP A 192 14.62 -15.54 16.71
C ASP A 192 13.44 -16.12 17.51
N ASN A 193 12.34 -15.36 17.67
CA ASN A 193 11.15 -15.82 18.40
C ASN A 193 9.86 -15.11 17.94
N LYS A 194 9.12 -15.77 17.05
CA LYS A 194 7.84 -15.27 16.48
C LYS A 194 6.70 -15.11 17.50
N ALA A 195 6.86 -15.58 18.73
CA ALA A 195 5.90 -15.37 19.81
C ALA A 195 6.24 -14.17 20.69
N VAL A 196 7.40 -13.52 20.52
CA VAL A 196 7.82 -12.39 21.34
C VAL A 196 7.69 -11.09 20.56
N TYR A 197 6.86 -10.17 21.04
CA TYR A 197 6.51 -8.92 20.35
C TYR A 197 6.89 -7.67 21.15
N GLY A 198 7.29 -6.63 20.43
CA GLY A 198 7.31 -5.24 20.88
C GLY A 198 6.46 -4.36 19.96
N PHE A 199 6.17 -3.13 20.37
CA PHE A 199 5.22 -2.26 19.66
C PHE A 199 5.83 -0.91 19.31
N LYS A 200 5.43 -0.33 18.18
CA LYS A 200 5.71 1.06 17.83
C LYS A 200 4.42 1.80 17.50
N TYR A 201 4.39 3.10 17.78
CA TYR A 201 3.36 4.03 17.29
C TYR A 201 4.07 5.14 16.50
N GLY A 202 3.84 5.16 15.18
CA GLY A 202 4.68 5.93 14.25
C GLY A 202 6.17 5.58 14.40
N PRO A 203 7.08 6.56 14.52
CA PRO A 203 8.51 6.29 14.68
C PRO A 203 8.90 5.80 16.08
N ILE A 204 7.97 5.76 17.04
CA ILE A 204 8.28 5.64 18.47
C ILE A 204 8.03 4.23 18.99
N VAL A 205 9.07 3.60 19.55
CA VAL A 205 8.97 2.35 20.32
C VAL A 205 8.22 2.60 21.61
N LEU A 206 7.26 1.73 21.89
CA LEU A 206 6.50 1.71 23.13
C LEU A 206 7.11 0.72 24.12
N SER A 207 7.04 1.02 25.42
CA SER A 207 7.44 0.07 26.46
C SER A 207 6.52 0.15 27.68
N ALA A 208 6.24 -1.02 28.24
CA ALA A 208 5.35 -1.17 29.39
C ALA A 208 6.00 -0.64 30.67
N GLU A 209 5.20 0.04 31.48
CA GLU A 209 5.59 0.58 32.80
C GLU A 209 5.64 -0.56 33.84
N LEU A 210 6.81 -0.81 34.45
CA LEU A 210 6.98 -1.90 35.43
C LEU A 210 7.36 -1.42 36.84
N GLY A 211 7.29 -0.11 37.08
CA GLY A 211 7.53 0.49 38.40
C GLY A 211 9.01 0.52 38.83
N ARG A 212 9.25 0.84 40.10
CA ARG A 212 10.60 1.23 40.61
C ARG A 212 11.22 0.27 41.62
N ALA A 213 10.70 -0.95 41.73
CA ALA A 213 11.14 -1.89 42.76
C ALA A 213 12.62 -2.28 42.60
N ASN A 214 13.39 -2.27 43.70
CA ASN A 214 14.76 -2.80 43.78
C ASN A 214 15.72 -2.36 42.65
N MET A 215 15.69 -1.09 42.23
CA MET A 215 16.54 -0.57 41.15
C MET A 215 18.02 -0.41 41.59
N GLU A 216 18.65 -1.51 41.99
CA GLU A 216 20.06 -1.57 42.36
C GLU A 216 20.96 -1.56 41.11
N THR A 217 22.12 -0.90 41.22
CA THR A 217 23.11 -0.85 40.15
C THR A 217 24.34 -1.71 40.49
N GLY A 218 24.98 -2.23 39.47
CA GLY A 218 26.28 -2.89 39.51
C GLY A 218 27.25 -2.23 38.54
N SER A 219 28.40 -2.87 38.33
CA SER A 219 29.37 -2.40 37.34
C SER A 219 29.93 -3.54 36.50
N THR A 220 30.33 -3.24 35.27
CA THR A 220 31.00 -4.18 34.36
C THR A 220 32.09 -3.49 33.53
N GLY A 221 33.06 -4.27 33.05
CA GLY A 221 34.15 -3.80 32.19
C GLY A 221 34.89 -2.60 32.77
N MET A 222 34.94 -1.49 32.01
CA MET A 222 35.52 -0.21 32.41
C MET A 222 34.62 0.56 33.40
N TRP A 223 34.20 -0.08 34.49
CA TRP A 223 33.35 0.48 35.55
C TRP A 223 32.05 1.12 35.03
N VAL A 224 31.49 0.54 33.96
CA VAL A 224 30.22 0.95 33.38
C VAL A 224 29.09 0.59 34.32
N THR A 225 28.26 1.57 34.68
CA THR A 225 27.10 1.37 35.55
C THR A 225 26.04 0.57 34.80
N ILE A 226 25.57 -0.52 35.40
CA ILE A 226 24.53 -1.39 34.84
C ILE A 226 23.43 -1.65 35.88
N PRO A 227 22.19 -1.95 35.47
CA PRO A 227 21.21 -2.45 36.42
C PRO A 227 21.63 -3.87 36.85
N LYS A 228 21.61 -4.14 38.15
CA LYS A 228 22.14 -5.39 38.73
C LYS A 228 21.24 -6.58 38.42
N ASP A 229 19.97 -6.46 38.77
CA ASP A 229 19.00 -7.55 38.68
C ASP A 229 17.77 -7.17 37.84
N LYS A 230 17.29 -8.15 37.08
CA LYS A 230 16.00 -8.11 36.39
C LYS A 230 14.87 -8.33 37.39
N VAL A 231 13.80 -7.54 37.30
CA VAL A 231 12.60 -7.73 38.12
C VAL A 231 11.36 -7.61 37.23
N VAL A 232 10.65 -8.72 37.05
CA VAL A 232 9.36 -8.81 36.36
C VAL A 232 8.64 -10.08 36.80
N ASN A 233 7.31 -10.02 36.98
CA ASN A 233 6.52 -11.18 37.44
C ASN A 233 6.44 -12.29 36.40
N SER A 234 6.21 -11.93 35.13
CA SER A 234 6.14 -12.83 33.99
C SER A 234 6.51 -12.03 32.75
N GLU A 235 7.23 -12.66 31.82
CA GLU A 235 7.43 -12.12 30.46
C GLU A 235 6.44 -12.72 29.46
N THR A 236 5.53 -13.57 29.93
CA THR A 236 4.49 -14.22 29.13
C THR A 236 3.12 -13.56 29.37
N ILE A 237 2.46 -13.20 28.28
CA ILE A 237 1.12 -12.64 28.17
C ILE A 237 0.24 -13.66 27.46
N THR A 238 -0.92 -13.97 28.04
CA THR A 238 -1.89 -14.92 27.47
C THR A 238 -3.09 -14.16 26.93
N LEU A 239 -3.54 -14.46 25.70
CA LEU A 239 -4.75 -13.86 25.12
C LEU A 239 -6.00 -14.24 25.94
N SER A 240 -6.99 -13.36 26.01
CA SER A 240 -8.23 -13.64 26.76
C SER A 240 -9.21 -14.48 25.93
N LYS A 241 -9.37 -14.19 24.63
CA LYS A 241 -10.29 -14.91 23.73
C LYS A 241 -9.81 -16.34 23.51
N GLN A 242 -10.68 -17.30 23.82
CA GLN A 242 -10.39 -18.71 23.57
C GLN A 242 -10.34 -18.99 22.07
N GLY A 243 -9.30 -19.68 21.61
CA GLY A 243 -9.14 -20.11 20.22
C GLY A 243 -8.67 -19.04 19.23
N GLN A 244 -8.45 -17.79 19.65
CA GLN A 244 -7.89 -16.75 18.80
C GLN A 244 -6.41 -17.04 18.49
N SER A 245 -6.01 -16.88 17.23
CA SER A 245 -4.61 -17.00 16.82
C SER A 245 -3.80 -15.75 17.23
N LEU A 246 -2.50 -15.91 17.49
CA LEU A 246 -1.62 -14.76 17.76
C LEU A 246 -1.56 -13.81 16.56
N THR A 247 -1.52 -14.35 15.34
CA THR A 247 -1.45 -13.57 14.10
C THR A 247 -2.67 -12.67 13.94
N SER A 248 -3.87 -13.21 14.17
CA SER A 248 -5.12 -12.43 14.16
C SER A 248 -5.07 -11.27 15.17
N PHE A 249 -4.75 -11.59 16.43
CA PHE A 249 -4.63 -10.58 17.50
C PHE A 249 -3.59 -9.48 17.18
N MET A 250 -2.46 -9.82 16.58
CA MET A 250 -1.41 -8.85 16.24
C MET A 250 -1.75 -8.03 14.99
N THR A 251 -2.52 -8.57 14.06
CA THR A 251 -3.06 -7.82 12.90
C THR A 251 -4.05 -6.77 13.36
N GLU A 252 -4.88 -7.11 14.35
CA GLU A 252 -5.89 -6.25 14.97
C GLU A 252 -5.34 -5.46 16.18
N ILE A 253 -4.01 -5.31 16.31
CA ILE A 253 -3.39 -4.76 17.53
C ILE A 253 -3.89 -3.36 17.90
N ASN A 254 -4.35 -2.55 16.93
CA ASN A 254 -4.91 -1.22 17.21
C ASN A 254 -6.22 -1.27 18.00
N ASP A 255 -6.96 -2.38 17.94
CA ASP A 255 -8.18 -2.60 18.72
C ASP A 255 -7.86 -3.09 20.14
N HIS A 256 -6.68 -3.71 20.34
CA HIS A 256 -6.27 -4.29 21.61
C HIS A 256 -5.28 -3.42 22.40
N LEU A 257 -4.41 -2.65 21.75
CA LEU A 257 -3.46 -1.72 22.36
C LEU A 257 -3.93 -0.29 22.14
N VAL A 258 -5.01 0.07 22.85
CA VAL A 258 -5.79 1.28 22.60
C VAL A 258 -5.09 2.50 23.17
N LYS A 259 -4.89 3.52 22.33
CA LYS A 259 -4.33 4.83 22.71
C LYS A 259 -5.36 5.66 23.49
N ASP A 260 -4.94 6.29 24.57
CA ASP A 260 -5.73 7.30 25.27
C ASP A 260 -5.90 8.56 24.38
N ALA A 261 -7.09 9.19 24.40
CA ALA A 261 -7.40 10.32 23.51
C ALA A 261 -6.34 11.44 23.57
N ASP A 262 -6.02 11.91 24.77
CA ASP A 262 -5.20 13.10 24.99
C ASP A 262 -3.75 12.80 25.38
N SER A 263 -3.28 11.56 25.23
CA SER A 263 -1.90 11.21 25.59
C SER A 263 -1.30 10.09 24.75
N LEU A 264 0.03 9.95 24.81
CA LEU A 264 0.76 8.81 24.24
C LEU A 264 0.84 7.66 25.25
N ARG A 265 -0.30 7.30 25.83
CA ARG A 265 -0.44 6.13 26.70
C ARG A 265 -1.34 5.14 26.00
N PHE A 266 -0.95 3.88 26.04
CA PHE A 266 -1.64 2.79 25.35
C PHE A 266 -1.94 1.68 26.35
N THR A 267 -3.18 1.25 26.41
CA THR A 267 -3.60 0.19 27.33
C THR A 267 -3.77 -1.11 26.55
N LEU A 268 -3.02 -2.15 26.93
CA LEU A 268 -3.20 -3.48 26.38
C LEU A 268 -4.41 -4.14 27.04
N ASN A 269 -5.42 -4.46 26.23
CA ASN A 269 -6.65 -5.14 26.61
C ASN A 269 -6.62 -6.59 26.09
N ASP A 270 -7.70 -7.35 26.40
CA ASP A 270 -7.93 -8.70 25.88
C ASP A 270 -6.79 -9.70 26.13
N THR A 271 -6.09 -9.52 27.25
CA THR A 271 -5.06 -10.45 27.73
C THR A 271 -5.17 -10.67 29.24
N ASN A 272 -4.43 -11.66 29.77
CA ASN A 272 -4.42 -12.02 31.19
C ASN A 272 -3.75 -10.98 32.10
N THR A 273 -3.09 -9.97 31.54
CA THR A 273 -2.45 -8.88 32.28
C THR A 273 -2.83 -7.56 31.65
N LYS A 274 -3.04 -6.54 32.48
CA LYS A 274 -3.31 -5.19 32.00
C LYS A 274 -2.04 -4.37 32.11
N LEU A 275 -1.39 -4.12 30.98
CA LEU A 275 -0.17 -3.33 30.90
C LEU A 275 -0.46 -1.99 30.21
N THR A 276 0.20 -0.94 30.70
CA THR A 276 0.19 0.37 30.05
C THR A 276 1.55 0.64 29.42
N PHE A 277 1.53 0.98 28.14
CA PHE A 277 2.68 1.26 27.31
C PHE A 277 2.80 2.76 27.04
N THR A 278 4.02 3.28 27.04
CA THR A 278 4.35 4.69 26.75
C THR A 278 5.59 4.79 25.86
N PRO A 279 5.82 5.94 25.19
CA PRO A 279 7.05 6.21 24.47
C PRO A 279 8.31 5.83 25.26
N HIS A 280 9.13 4.97 24.69
CA HIS A 280 10.29 4.41 25.39
C HIS A 280 11.33 5.48 25.78
N TYR A 281 11.45 6.56 25.02
CA TYR A 281 12.32 7.68 25.38
C TYR A 281 11.86 8.42 26.66
N GLN A 282 10.57 8.37 27.00
CA GLN A 282 10.03 8.94 28.25
C GLN A 282 10.24 8.03 29.47
N GLN A 283 10.70 6.79 29.26
CA GLN A 283 10.89 5.81 30.33
C GLN A 283 12.30 5.93 30.92
N TYR A 284 12.50 6.92 31.80
CA TYR A 284 13.81 7.21 32.39
C TYR A 284 13.89 6.99 33.92
N GLN A 285 12.76 6.89 34.61
CA GLN A 285 12.70 6.81 36.08
C GLN A 285 12.27 5.43 36.64
N GLN A 286 12.04 4.44 35.78
CA GLN A 286 11.46 3.16 36.19
C GLN A 286 11.95 1.98 35.35
N ARG A 287 11.60 0.77 35.80
CA ARG A 287 11.74 -0.46 35.02
C ARG A 287 10.75 -0.48 33.87
N TYR A 288 11.13 -1.14 32.78
CA TYR A 288 10.32 -1.20 31.58
C TYR A 288 10.38 -2.57 30.91
N GLY A 289 9.40 -2.84 30.05
CA GLY A 289 9.37 -4.00 29.16
C GLY A 289 9.05 -3.60 27.72
N ILE A 290 10.01 -3.80 26.81
CA ILE A 290 9.80 -3.58 25.37
C ILE A 290 9.20 -4.84 24.73
N TYR A 291 9.78 -6.00 25.04
CA TYR A 291 9.44 -7.28 24.40
C TYR A 291 8.71 -8.24 25.35
N TRP A 292 7.63 -8.84 24.87
CA TRP A 292 6.75 -9.73 25.64
C TRP A 292 6.41 -10.98 24.85
N LYS A 293 6.45 -12.15 25.49
CA LYS A 293 6.03 -13.43 24.88
C LYS A 293 4.51 -13.54 24.93
N PHE A 294 3.84 -13.63 23.79
CA PHE A 294 2.40 -13.88 23.70
C PHE A 294 2.10 -15.37 23.53
N VAL A 295 1.04 -15.85 24.17
CA VAL A 295 0.53 -17.22 24.06
C VAL A 295 -0.99 -17.22 23.92
N THR A 296 -1.53 -18.18 23.18
CA THR A 296 -2.98 -18.31 22.97
C THR A 296 -3.68 -18.91 24.19
N ASN A 297 -4.99 -18.69 24.28
CA ASN A 297 -5.84 -19.35 25.27
C ASN A 297 -6.63 -20.48 24.61
N GLY A 298 -6.39 -21.72 25.05
CA GLY A 298 -7.02 -22.92 24.48
C GLY A 298 -6.46 -23.34 23.11
N THR A 299 -7.15 -24.30 22.48
CA THR A 299 -6.82 -24.79 21.14
C THR A 299 -7.30 -23.81 20.09
N VAL A 300 -6.39 -23.38 19.21
CA VAL A 300 -6.71 -22.50 18.08
C VAL A 300 -7.36 -23.33 16.98
N ILE A 301 -8.53 -22.89 16.50
CA ILE A 301 -9.01 -23.26 15.16
C ILE A 301 -8.35 -22.25 14.24
N GLU A 302 -7.76 -22.70 13.13
CA GLU A 302 -6.97 -21.86 12.21
C GLU A 302 -7.81 -20.68 11.68
N GLU A 303 -7.80 -19.56 12.40
CA GLU A 303 -8.39 -18.29 11.95
C GLU A 303 -7.44 -17.69 10.92
N ILE A 304 -7.87 -17.61 9.65
CA ILE A 304 -7.18 -16.84 8.62
C ILE A 304 -7.25 -15.37 9.04
N PRO A 305 -6.10 -14.66 9.19
CA PRO A 305 -6.11 -13.26 9.60
C PRO A 305 -6.82 -12.41 8.53
N PRO A 306 -7.55 -11.35 8.93
CA PRO A 306 -8.12 -10.43 7.96
C PRO A 306 -7.00 -9.80 7.13
N ARG A 307 -7.26 -9.56 5.83
CA ARG A 307 -6.26 -8.98 4.92
C ARG A 307 -6.37 -7.47 4.79
N ALA A 308 -7.56 -6.91 5.02
CA ALA A 308 -7.79 -5.48 5.02
C ALA A 308 -8.95 -5.11 5.94
N LYS A 309 -9.01 -3.84 6.33
CA LYS A 309 -10.21 -3.20 6.88
C LYS A 309 -10.93 -2.47 5.73
N ILE A 310 -12.23 -2.71 5.58
CA ILE A 310 -13.07 -2.10 4.52
C ILE A 310 -14.18 -1.28 5.19
N THR A 311 -14.33 -0.02 4.78
CA THR A 311 -15.35 0.92 5.30
C THR A 311 -16.10 1.55 4.13
N THR A 312 -17.44 1.60 4.16
CA THR A 312 -18.24 2.30 3.15
C THR A 312 -18.18 3.81 3.38
N THR A 313 -17.83 4.59 2.36
CA THR A 313 -17.75 6.06 2.41
C THR A 313 -18.99 6.72 1.83
N ASP A 314 -19.57 6.15 0.76
CA ASP A 314 -20.74 6.73 0.09
C ASP A 314 -21.60 5.70 -0.67
N THR A 315 -22.84 6.06 -0.96
CA THR A 315 -23.79 5.24 -1.72
C THR A 315 -24.75 6.07 -2.58
N VAL A 316 -24.93 5.68 -3.84
CA VAL A 316 -26.01 6.20 -4.72
C VAL A 316 -26.89 5.07 -5.24
N GLN A 317 -28.17 5.36 -5.48
CA GLN A 317 -29.17 4.42 -5.98
C GLN A 317 -29.57 4.73 -7.44
N PRO A 318 -28.97 4.09 -8.46
CA PRO A 318 -29.27 4.39 -9.86
C PRO A 318 -30.74 4.18 -10.24
N GLY A 319 -31.28 5.08 -11.04
CA GLY A 319 -32.68 5.10 -11.48
C GLY A 319 -33.62 5.86 -10.55
N TYR A 320 -33.18 6.18 -9.33
CA TYR A 320 -33.98 6.93 -8.36
C TYR A 320 -33.57 8.41 -8.33
N GLY A 321 -34.16 9.20 -9.23
CA GLY A 321 -33.71 10.57 -9.52
C GLY A 321 -33.53 11.51 -8.31
N GLN A 322 -34.20 11.28 -7.18
CA GLN A 322 -33.98 12.07 -5.96
C GLN A 322 -32.57 11.88 -5.35
N TYR A 323 -32.04 10.67 -5.36
CA TYR A 323 -30.70 10.36 -4.82
C TYR A 323 -29.60 10.59 -5.87
N GLU A 324 -29.97 10.73 -7.13
CA GLU A 324 -29.01 10.95 -8.22
C GLU A 324 -28.80 12.45 -8.49
N ASN A 325 -29.83 13.27 -8.32
CA ASN A 325 -29.80 14.72 -8.56
C ASN A 325 -29.69 15.54 -7.27
N ASP A 326 -29.28 14.94 -6.15
CA ASP A 326 -28.99 15.70 -4.94
C ASP A 326 -27.73 16.57 -5.10
N GLU A 327 -27.50 17.47 -4.15
CA GLU A 327 -26.39 18.44 -4.21
C GLU A 327 -25.01 17.77 -4.26
N GLN A 328 -24.88 16.54 -3.74
CA GLN A 328 -23.60 15.81 -3.71
C GLN A 328 -23.39 15.02 -5.00
N HIS A 329 -24.33 14.15 -5.35
CA HIS A 329 -24.18 13.21 -6.47
C HIS A 329 -24.27 13.88 -7.84
N ASN A 330 -24.99 15.01 -7.93
CA ASN A 330 -25.01 15.96 -9.06
C ASN A 330 -24.90 15.26 -10.44
N MET A 331 -25.84 14.36 -10.71
CA MET A 331 -25.79 13.51 -11.89
C MET A 331 -25.79 14.32 -13.20
N ILE A 332 -24.88 13.99 -14.10
CA ILE A 332 -24.88 14.46 -15.49
C ILE A 332 -25.24 13.29 -16.39
N GLU A 333 -26.15 13.50 -17.34
CA GLU A 333 -26.57 12.45 -18.26
C GLU A 333 -26.79 12.92 -19.69
N PHE A 334 -26.60 12.01 -20.63
CA PHE A 334 -26.97 12.16 -22.03
C PHE A 334 -27.53 10.84 -22.57
N ASN A 335 -28.74 10.89 -23.13
CA ASN A 335 -29.39 9.76 -23.77
C ASN A 335 -29.44 8.47 -22.91
N THR A 336 -30.01 8.60 -21.72
CA THR A 336 -30.10 7.53 -20.71
C THR A 336 -31.55 7.11 -20.46
N VAL A 337 -31.72 6.04 -19.68
CA VAL A 337 -33.01 5.62 -19.15
C VAL A 337 -32.85 5.26 -17.68
N SER A 338 -33.74 5.82 -16.86
CA SER A 338 -33.98 5.42 -15.47
C SER A 338 -35.23 4.55 -15.37
N VAL A 339 -35.21 3.56 -14.48
CA VAL A 339 -36.36 2.69 -14.19
C VAL A 339 -36.45 2.42 -12.68
N THR A 340 -37.69 2.44 -12.18
CA THR A 340 -38.02 2.18 -10.77
C THR A 340 -38.99 1.03 -10.55
N ASP A 341 -39.54 0.45 -11.63
CA ASP A 341 -40.75 -0.39 -11.56
C ASP A 341 -40.45 -1.90 -11.39
N ASP A 342 -39.17 -2.29 -11.41
CA ASP A 342 -38.67 -3.64 -11.11
C ASP A 342 -37.18 -3.54 -10.76
N SER A 343 -36.85 -3.27 -9.47
CA SER A 343 -35.52 -2.83 -8.99
C SER A 343 -35.09 -1.48 -9.59
N THR A 344 -34.36 -0.67 -8.82
CA THR A 344 -33.89 0.64 -9.30
C THR A 344 -32.67 0.41 -10.17
N TYR A 345 -32.70 0.92 -11.41
CA TYR A 345 -31.52 0.88 -12.27
C TYR A 345 -31.47 2.01 -13.28
N ARG A 346 -30.25 2.22 -13.80
CA ARG A 346 -29.97 3.14 -14.91
C ARG A 346 -29.11 2.46 -15.96
N TYR A 347 -29.33 2.83 -17.22
CA TYR A 347 -28.46 2.46 -18.34
C TYR A 347 -28.39 3.58 -19.38
N ALA A 348 -27.33 3.57 -20.18
CA ALA A 348 -27.15 4.46 -21.32
C ALA A 348 -27.70 3.82 -22.59
N LYS A 349 -28.43 4.58 -23.41
CA LYS A 349 -28.74 4.18 -24.80
C LYS A 349 -27.50 4.32 -25.68
N ALA A 350 -27.62 3.96 -26.96
CA ALA A 350 -26.57 4.15 -27.95
C ALA A 350 -25.95 5.56 -27.88
N ASP A 351 -24.62 5.61 -27.78
CA ASP A 351 -23.80 6.82 -27.62
C ASP A 351 -24.14 7.68 -26.38
N GLY A 352 -24.91 7.14 -25.43
CA GLY A 352 -25.29 7.80 -24.18
C GLY A 352 -24.31 7.56 -23.04
N TYR A 353 -24.45 8.33 -21.96
CA TYR A 353 -23.70 8.17 -20.72
C TYR A 353 -24.41 8.79 -19.52
N PHE A 354 -24.02 8.39 -18.30
CA PHE A 354 -24.37 9.09 -17.05
C PHE A 354 -23.18 9.11 -16.09
N THR A 355 -23.14 10.10 -15.19
CA THR A 355 -22.08 10.26 -14.19
C THR A 355 -22.66 10.54 -12.80
N TYR A 356 -21.95 10.14 -11.74
CA TYR A 356 -22.21 10.57 -10.36
C TYR A 356 -20.93 11.07 -9.71
N GLN A 357 -21.05 12.07 -8.82
CA GLN A 357 -19.96 12.45 -7.92
C GLN A 357 -20.10 11.66 -6.61
N MET A 358 -19.16 10.76 -6.32
CA MET A 358 -19.21 9.84 -5.18
C MET A 358 -18.21 10.24 -4.11
N ALA A 359 -18.62 10.34 -2.84
CA ALA A 359 -17.74 10.72 -1.74
C ALA A 359 -16.71 9.64 -1.40
N VAL A 360 -15.46 10.09 -1.24
CA VAL A 360 -14.29 9.23 -1.00
C VAL A 360 -13.62 9.60 0.33
N ASP A 361 -12.90 8.65 0.91
CA ASP A 361 -11.95 8.94 1.99
C ASP A 361 -10.57 9.18 1.35
N PRO A 362 -10.09 10.43 1.27
CA PRO A 362 -8.81 10.73 0.64
C PRO A 362 -7.61 10.16 1.41
N ASP A 363 -7.80 9.75 2.68
CA ASP A 363 -6.75 9.13 3.49
C ASP A 363 -6.73 7.60 3.37
N ALA A 364 -7.69 7.00 2.65
CA ALA A 364 -7.70 5.57 2.37
C ALA A 364 -6.48 5.16 1.54
N GLN A 365 -5.97 3.95 1.75
CA GLN A 365 -4.82 3.47 0.97
C GLN A 365 -5.20 3.23 -0.49
N PHE A 366 -6.40 2.71 -0.73
CA PHE A 366 -7.07 2.78 -2.03
C PHE A 366 -8.59 2.79 -1.84
N SER A 367 -9.29 3.26 -2.87
CA SER A 367 -10.75 3.22 -2.94
C SER A 367 -11.23 2.13 -3.86
N MET A 368 -12.45 1.65 -3.63
CA MET A 368 -13.06 0.61 -4.44
C MET A 368 -14.52 0.97 -4.70
N VAL A 369 -14.93 0.91 -5.96
CA VAL A 369 -16.35 1.02 -6.33
C VAL A 369 -16.94 -0.38 -6.48
N SER A 370 -18.01 -0.65 -5.74
CA SER A 370 -18.77 -1.89 -5.88
C SER A 370 -20.05 -1.61 -6.67
N LEU A 371 -20.20 -2.31 -7.79
CA LEU A 371 -21.30 -2.19 -8.74
C LEU A 371 -22.13 -3.47 -8.72
N ARG A 372 -23.43 -3.35 -9.00
CA ARG A 372 -24.31 -4.50 -9.16
C ARG A 372 -24.90 -4.57 -10.56
N PHE A 373 -24.76 -5.73 -11.18
CA PHE A 373 -25.25 -6.02 -12.53
C PHE A 373 -26.27 -7.15 -12.50
N ARG A 374 -27.16 -7.17 -13.50
CA ARG A 374 -28.09 -8.28 -13.70
C ARG A 374 -27.45 -9.37 -14.52
N HIS A 375 -27.62 -10.61 -14.08
CA HIS A 375 -27.25 -11.78 -14.90
C HIS A 375 -28.02 -11.80 -16.24
N ALA A 376 -29.24 -11.26 -16.29
CA ALA A 376 -30.03 -11.16 -17.53
C ALA A 376 -29.44 -10.19 -18.58
N ASP A 377 -28.52 -9.31 -18.18
CA ASP A 377 -27.81 -8.39 -19.08
C ASP A 377 -26.47 -8.99 -19.57
N ASN A 378 -26.17 -10.26 -19.28
CA ASN A 378 -25.06 -10.98 -19.91
C ASN A 378 -25.14 -10.85 -21.45
N GLY A 379 -24.00 -10.57 -22.09
CA GLY A 379 -23.91 -10.27 -23.52
C GLY A 379 -24.08 -8.79 -23.87
N LYS A 380 -24.45 -7.92 -22.92
CA LYS A 380 -24.36 -6.45 -23.09
C LYS A 380 -23.00 -5.93 -22.68
N THR A 381 -22.62 -4.79 -23.25
CA THR A 381 -21.37 -4.10 -22.90
C THR A 381 -21.58 -3.10 -21.78
N ILE A 382 -20.55 -2.90 -20.95
CA ILE A 382 -20.49 -1.79 -20.00
C ILE A 382 -19.11 -1.19 -20.03
N ARG A 383 -19.05 0.13 -19.93
CA ARG A 383 -17.84 0.90 -19.74
C ARG A 383 -17.99 1.78 -18.51
N VAL A 384 -17.15 1.55 -17.51
CA VAL A 384 -17.05 2.32 -16.25
C VAL A 384 -15.78 3.14 -16.29
N ARG A 385 -15.88 4.45 -16.05
CA ARG A 385 -14.77 5.39 -16.13
C ARG A 385 -14.70 6.30 -14.91
N VAL A 386 -13.49 6.74 -14.62
CA VAL A 386 -13.22 7.84 -13.69
C VAL A 386 -12.25 8.78 -14.40
N GLY A 387 -12.69 10.01 -14.69
CA GLY A 387 -11.96 10.89 -15.59
C GLY A 387 -11.69 10.22 -16.94
N ASP A 388 -10.43 10.26 -17.39
CA ASP A 388 -9.96 9.61 -18.61
C ASP A 388 -9.71 8.10 -18.48
N THR A 389 -9.76 7.55 -17.26
CA THR A 389 -9.41 6.15 -16.99
C THR A 389 -10.62 5.23 -17.06
N ILE A 390 -10.49 4.12 -17.78
CA ILE A 390 -11.49 3.04 -17.90
C ILE A 390 -11.27 1.96 -16.84
N LEU A 391 -12.05 1.97 -15.76
CA LEU A 391 -11.98 0.92 -14.73
C LEU A 391 -12.51 -0.44 -15.21
N MET A 392 -13.42 -0.43 -16.19
CA MET A 392 -14.04 -1.62 -16.77
C MET A 392 -14.53 -1.29 -18.17
N ALA A 393 -14.25 -2.14 -19.15
CA ALA A 393 -14.80 -2.08 -20.51
C ALA A 393 -14.90 -3.50 -21.07
N GLU A 394 -16.06 -4.12 -20.90
CA GLU A 394 -16.23 -5.53 -21.27
C GLU A 394 -17.67 -5.86 -21.65
N THR A 395 -17.84 -7.05 -22.25
CA THR A 395 -19.14 -7.70 -22.39
C THR A 395 -19.39 -8.56 -21.17
N LEU A 396 -20.54 -8.38 -20.51
CA LEU A 396 -20.84 -9.10 -19.27
C LEU A 396 -21.04 -10.61 -19.52
N HIS A 397 -20.33 -11.45 -18.76
CA HIS A 397 -20.36 -12.90 -18.87
C HIS A 397 -20.32 -13.62 -17.51
N HIS A 398 -21.19 -13.23 -16.57
CA HIS A 398 -21.22 -13.87 -15.24
C HIS A 398 -21.78 -15.30 -15.32
N SER A 399 -21.03 -16.27 -14.77
CA SER A 399 -21.39 -17.70 -14.80
C SER A 399 -22.21 -18.17 -13.59
N GLY A 400 -22.36 -17.33 -12.56
CA GLY A 400 -23.15 -17.63 -11.37
C GLY A 400 -24.66 -17.59 -11.62
N THR A 401 -25.45 -18.19 -10.72
CA THR A 401 -26.91 -18.32 -10.87
C THR A 401 -27.71 -17.20 -10.23
N ALA A 402 -27.04 -16.24 -9.57
CA ALA A 402 -27.70 -15.11 -8.91
C ALA A 402 -28.32 -14.16 -9.95
N SER A 403 -29.53 -13.66 -9.70
CA SER A 403 -30.20 -12.70 -10.60
C SER A 403 -29.48 -11.35 -10.70
N VAL A 404 -28.80 -10.96 -9.61
CA VAL A 404 -27.92 -9.79 -9.49
C VAL A 404 -26.62 -10.25 -8.84
N TYR A 405 -25.48 -9.75 -9.34
CA TYR A 405 -24.15 -10.04 -8.81
C TYR A 405 -23.35 -8.76 -8.63
N GLU A 406 -22.39 -8.78 -7.70
CA GLU A 406 -21.53 -7.65 -7.40
C GLU A 406 -20.20 -7.78 -8.16
N VAL A 407 -19.73 -6.65 -8.67
CA VAL A 407 -18.39 -6.48 -9.25
C VAL A 407 -17.69 -5.39 -8.46
N LYS A 408 -16.50 -5.72 -7.97
CA LYS A 408 -15.63 -4.82 -7.23
C LYS A 408 -14.54 -4.31 -8.14
N LEU A 409 -14.43 -2.99 -8.26
CA LEU A 409 -13.43 -2.33 -9.09
C LEU A 409 -12.54 -1.48 -8.19
N PRO A 410 -11.33 -1.97 -7.83
CA PRO A 410 -10.30 -1.14 -7.22
C PRO A 410 -10.02 0.07 -8.12
N ILE A 411 -9.99 1.26 -7.53
CA ILE A 411 -9.68 2.50 -8.24
C ILE A 411 -8.17 2.76 -8.12
N PRO A 412 -7.46 2.95 -9.24
CA PRO A 412 -6.02 3.20 -9.24
C PRO A 412 -5.64 4.43 -8.44
N ALA A 413 -4.46 4.41 -7.83
CA ALA A 413 -3.95 5.54 -7.06
C ALA A 413 -3.77 6.80 -7.92
N ASP A 414 -3.24 6.66 -9.15
CA ASP A 414 -3.07 7.80 -10.07
C ASP A 414 -4.42 8.42 -10.47
N VAL A 415 -5.46 7.60 -10.57
CA VAL A 415 -6.82 8.05 -10.88
C VAL A 415 -7.39 8.83 -9.70
N MET A 416 -7.23 8.31 -8.48
CA MET A 416 -7.63 9.02 -7.27
C MET A 416 -6.93 10.38 -7.18
N GLU A 417 -5.63 10.41 -7.43
CA GLU A 417 -4.83 11.64 -7.39
C GLU A 417 -5.25 12.68 -8.44
N ARG A 418 -5.54 12.24 -9.68
CA ARG A 418 -5.89 13.15 -10.79
C ARG A 418 -7.35 13.57 -10.81
N CYS A 419 -8.26 12.76 -10.26
CA CYS A 419 -9.69 12.92 -10.48
C CYS A 419 -10.50 13.28 -9.24
N VAL A 420 -9.95 13.10 -8.02
CA VAL A 420 -10.63 13.59 -6.81
C VAL A 420 -10.66 15.11 -6.81
N HIS A 421 -11.85 15.67 -6.57
CA HIS A 421 -12.04 17.11 -6.38
C HIS A 421 -13.05 17.35 -5.26
N THR A 422 -13.09 18.58 -4.74
CA THR A 422 -13.98 18.95 -3.65
C THR A 422 -15.19 19.67 -4.18
N ILE A 423 -16.38 19.24 -3.76
CA ILE A 423 -17.64 19.95 -3.97
C ILE A 423 -18.16 20.48 -2.64
N HIS A 424 -19.05 21.48 -2.72
CA HIS A 424 -19.79 21.96 -1.57
C HIS A 424 -21.23 21.44 -1.66
N ALA A 425 -21.59 20.51 -0.78
CA ALA A 425 -22.90 19.89 -0.72
C ALA A 425 -23.38 19.85 0.73
N ASP A 426 -24.66 20.18 0.97
CA ASP A 426 -25.27 20.15 2.31
C ASP A 426 -24.50 20.96 3.38
N GLY A 427 -23.83 22.03 2.96
CA GLY A 427 -23.04 22.90 3.84
C GLY A 427 -21.68 22.34 4.27
N GLN A 428 -21.21 21.26 3.62
CA GLN A 428 -19.90 20.66 3.88
C GLN A 428 -19.08 20.56 2.58
N ASP A 429 -17.77 20.66 2.73
CA ASP A 429 -16.83 20.37 1.65
C ASP A 429 -16.59 18.86 1.62
N VAL A 430 -17.02 18.21 0.53
CA VAL A 430 -16.98 16.76 0.37
C VAL A 430 -15.98 16.42 -0.74
N PRO A 431 -14.92 15.65 -0.47
CA PRO A 431 -14.07 15.11 -1.52
C PRO A 431 -14.84 14.02 -2.29
N VAL A 432 -14.98 14.22 -3.60
CA VAL A 432 -15.76 13.34 -4.48
C VAL A 432 -14.95 12.91 -5.70
N LEU A 433 -15.43 11.83 -6.32
CA LEU A 433 -14.91 11.28 -7.56
C LEU A 433 -16.04 11.14 -8.58
N ASP A 434 -15.84 11.66 -9.80
CA ASP A 434 -16.80 11.51 -10.88
C ASP A 434 -16.68 10.11 -11.51
N ILE A 435 -17.70 9.29 -11.35
CA ILE A 435 -17.78 7.96 -11.97
C ILE A 435 -18.78 8.00 -13.11
N ALA A 436 -18.30 7.69 -14.32
CA ALA A 436 -19.06 7.70 -15.55
C ALA A 436 -19.36 6.29 -16.06
N PHE A 437 -20.52 6.13 -16.67
CA PHE A 437 -21.04 4.86 -17.16
C PHE A 437 -21.58 5.01 -18.58
N SER A 438 -21.18 4.10 -19.48
CA SER A 438 -21.54 4.10 -20.90
C SER A 438 -21.49 2.67 -21.49
N SER A 439 -21.85 2.50 -22.77
CA SER A 439 -21.58 1.28 -23.52
C SER A 439 -20.15 1.28 -24.07
N ASP A 440 -19.60 0.09 -24.34
CA ASP A 440 -18.28 -0.06 -24.97
C ASP A 440 -18.33 -0.19 -26.52
N ASP A 441 -19.50 -0.50 -27.07
CA ASP A 441 -19.70 -0.84 -28.48
C ASP A 441 -20.63 0.12 -29.24
N GLY A 442 -20.94 1.28 -28.64
CA GLY A 442 -21.86 2.28 -29.21
C GLY A 442 -23.33 1.86 -29.20
N LYS A 443 -23.67 0.76 -28.50
CA LYS A 443 -25.05 0.30 -28.31
C LYS A 443 -25.57 0.68 -26.92
N GLU A 444 -26.67 0.06 -26.50
CA GLU A 444 -27.19 0.19 -25.15
C GLU A 444 -26.25 -0.48 -24.13
N SER A 445 -25.95 0.19 -23.02
CA SER A 445 -25.14 -0.36 -21.95
C SER A 445 -25.90 -1.41 -21.13
N ALA A 446 -25.17 -2.24 -20.38
CA ALA A 446 -25.74 -3.00 -19.27
C ALA A 446 -26.34 -2.07 -18.20
N LYS A 447 -27.30 -2.59 -17.43
CA LYS A 447 -27.95 -1.88 -16.33
C LYS A 447 -27.11 -1.96 -15.06
N ILE A 448 -26.93 -0.80 -14.42
CA ILE A 448 -26.41 -0.74 -13.05
C ILE A 448 -27.58 -0.68 -12.09
N CYS A 449 -27.62 -1.64 -11.17
CA CYS A 449 -28.79 -1.94 -10.36
C CYS A 449 -28.56 -1.62 -8.88
N ASP A 450 -29.67 -1.41 -8.18
CA ASP A 450 -29.74 -1.25 -6.73
C ASP A 450 -28.85 -0.10 -6.25
N PHE A 451 -27.68 -0.40 -5.65
CA PHE A 451 -26.77 0.58 -5.10
C PHE A 451 -25.38 0.45 -5.71
N ILE A 452 -24.75 1.61 -5.90
CA ILE A 452 -23.31 1.74 -6.09
C ILE A 452 -22.72 2.10 -4.72
N TYR A 453 -21.70 1.36 -4.27
CA TYR A 453 -20.98 1.67 -3.03
C TYR A 453 -19.58 2.20 -3.34
N MET A 454 -19.23 3.33 -2.75
CA MET A 454 -17.84 3.75 -2.62
C MET A 454 -17.28 3.27 -1.30
N GLN A 455 -16.08 2.69 -1.32
CA GLN A 455 -15.45 2.10 -0.13
C GLN A 455 -14.00 2.55 0.02
N ALA A 456 -13.61 2.81 1.27
CA ALA A 456 -12.24 3.00 1.72
C ALA A 456 -11.65 1.67 2.16
N VAL A 457 -10.51 1.30 1.58
CA VAL A 457 -9.80 0.07 1.92
C VAL A 457 -8.47 0.41 2.59
N LYS A 458 -8.25 -0.17 3.77
CA LYS A 458 -6.99 -0.13 4.52
C LYS A 458 -6.40 -1.54 4.64
N PRO A 459 -5.56 -1.96 3.69
CA PRO A 459 -4.77 -3.18 3.75
C PRO A 459 -3.91 -3.30 5.00
N TYR A 460 -3.73 -4.55 5.44
CA TYR A 460 -2.68 -4.91 6.40
C TYR A 460 -1.40 -5.39 5.69
N TYR A 461 -1.31 -5.13 4.38
CA TYR A 461 -0.20 -5.51 3.52
C TYR A 461 0.20 -4.33 2.64
N SER A 462 1.46 -4.32 2.19
CA SER A 462 1.96 -3.28 1.29
C SER A 462 1.60 -3.61 -0.15
N ILE A 463 1.10 -2.61 -0.87
CA ILE A 463 0.74 -2.70 -2.28
C ILE A 463 1.77 -1.93 -3.12
N ASP A 464 2.06 -2.44 -4.31
CA ASP A 464 2.71 -1.73 -5.41
C ASP A 464 1.70 -1.62 -6.55
N ASP A 465 1.26 -0.40 -6.82
CA ASP A 465 0.26 -0.11 -7.85
C ASP A 465 0.78 -0.30 -9.29
N SER A 466 2.10 -0.45 -9.47
CA SER A 466 2.71 -0.86 -10.74
C SER A 466 2.64 -2.37 -11.01
N ILE A 467 2.19 -3.17 -10.04
CA ILE A 467 2.05 -4.62 -10.14
C ILE A 467 0.56 -4.97 -10.17
N ALA A 468 0.14 -5.77 -11.14
CA ALA A 468 -1.22 -6.29 -11.19
C ALA A 468 -1.38 -7.48 -10.22
N TYR A 469 -0.47 -8.46 -10.34
CA TYR A 469 -0.41 -9.65 -9.48
C TYR A 469 1.03 -9.96 -9.07
N PHE A 470 1.20 -10.28 -7.79
CA PHE A 470 2.43 -10.90 -7.26
C PHE A 470 2.09 -12.27 -6.66
N VAL A 471 2.68 -13.33 -7.18
CA VAL A 471 2.49 -14.71 -6.72
C VAL A 471 3.81 -15.25 -6.20
N ASP A 472 3.84 -15.69 -4.94
CA ASP A 472 4.93 -16.47 -4.36
C ASP A 472 4.51 -17.94 -4.43
N CYS A 473 5.00 -18.67 -5.44
CA CYS A 473 4.49 -19.99 -5.75
C CYS A 473 4.97 -20.98 -4.70
N GLY A 474 4.06 -21.75 -4.12
CA GLY A 474 4.33 -22.72 -3.07
C GLY A 474 4.54 -22.11 -1.69
N ASP A 475 4.24 -20.82 -1.52
CA ASP A 475 4.30 -20.14 -0.24
C ASP A 475 3.49 -20.89 0.82
N GLN A 476 4.12 -21.05 1.98
CA GLN A 476 3.58 -21.80 3.12
C GLN A 476 2.79 -20.87 4.05
N ASP A 477 2.96 -19.55 3.93
CA ASP A 477 2.16 -18.53 4.59
C ASP A 477 1.77 -17.44 3.58
N VAL A 478 0.56 -17.57 3.04
CA VAL A 478 0.10 -16.74 1.92
C VAL A 478 -0.14 -15.27 2.28
N THR A 479 0.10 -14.88 3.53
CA THR A 479 -0.26 -13.57 4.09
C THR A 479 0.90 -12.57 4.13
N THR A 480 2.13 -13.01 3.86
CA THR A 480 3.34 -12.17 3.97
C THR A 480 4.13 -12.16 2.66
N ALA A 481 4.29 -10.99 2.04
CA ALA A 481 5.26 -10.81 0.96
C ALA A 481 6.68 -10.64 1.53
N THR A 482 7.71 -11.11 0.80
CA THR A 482 9.08 -11.22 1.35
C THR A 482 10.00 -10.09 0.89
N GLY A 483 10.87 -9.61 1.80
CA GLY A 483 11.84 -8.56 1.49
C GLY A 483 11.20 -7.24 1.07
N SER A 484 11.50 -6.79 -0.15
CA SER A 484 10.91 -5.59 -0.74
C SER A 484 9.73 -5.90 -1.68
N ASP A 485 9.33 -7.17 -1.79
CA ASP A 485 8.18 -7.53 -2.60
C ASP A 485 6.89 -6.99 -1.97
N LYS A 486 5.96 -6.61 -2.83
CA LYS A 486 4.68 -6.02 -2.46
C LYS A 486 3.59 -6.71 -3.26
N PHE A 487 2.40 -6.73 -2.70
CA PHE A 487 1.23 -7.26 -3.39
C PHE A 487 0.86 -6.37 -4.58
N GLY A 488 0.26 -6.98 -5.59
CA GLY A 488 -0.31 -6.21 -6.70
C GLY A 488 -1.65 -5.61 -6.34
N THR A 489 -2.17 -4.74 -7.20
CA THR A 489 -3.48 -4.10 -7.02
C THR A 489 -4.64 -5.12 -6.97
N PHE A 490 -4.46 -6.32 -7.53
CA PHE A 490 -5.53 -7.31 -7.68
C PHE A 490 -5.41 -8.53 -6.76
N ASN A 491 -4.41 -8.60 -5.89
CA ASN A 491 -4.31 -9.69 -4.93
C ASN A 491 -3.90 -9.26 -3.52
N SER A 492 -4.41 -9.97 -2.53
CA SER A 492 -4.20 -9.76 -1.10
C SER A 492 -3.50 -10.93 -0.42
N VAL A 493 -3.32 -12.04 -1.13
CA VAL A 493 -2.57 -13.23 -0.70
C VAL A 493 -1.54 -13.62 -1.78
N THR A 494 -0.43 -14.22 -1.39
CA THR A 494 0.69 -14.55 -2.31
C THR A 494 0.43 -15.84 -3.08
N GLU A 495 -0.45 -16.70 -2.58
CA GLU A 495 -0.91 -17.90 -3.27
C GLU A 495 -2.33 -18.29 -2.83
N GLN A 496 -3.12 -18.84 -3.76
CA GLN A 496 -4.42 -19.46 -3.47
C GLN A 496 -4.81 -20.44 -4.58
N LEU A 497 -5.84 -21.26 -4.32
CA LEU A 497 -6.57 -21.94 -5.39
C LEU A 497 -7.34 -20.92 -6.21
N TYR A 498 -7.57 -21.22 -7.49
CA TYR A 498 -8.30 -20.33 -8.40
C TYR A 498 -9.67 -19.95 -7.81
N GLY A 499 -9.85 -18.66 -7.55
CA GLY A 499 -11.05 -18.12 -6.94
C GLY A 499 -10.94 -16.63 -6.64
N ALA A 500 -11.96 -16.08 -5.99
CA ALA A 500 -12.02 -14.67 -5.63
C ALA A 500 -10.93 -14.32 -4.61
N ASP A 501 -10.13 -13.31 -4.90
CA ASP A 501 -9.25 -12.69 -3.92
C ASP A 501 -10.03 -12.19 -2.68
N PRO A 502 -9.56 -12.43 -1.44
CA PRO A 502 -10.27 -12.05 -0.22
C PRO A 502 -10.62 -10.57 -0.08
N VAL A 503 -9.85 -9.67 -0.69
CA VAL A 503 -10.07 -8.21 -0.59
C VAL A 503 -10.69 -7.67 -1.87
N THR A 504 -10.05 -7.90 -3.01
CA THR A 504 -10.39 -7.27 -4.29
C THR A 504 -11.52 -7.98 -5.03
N GLY A 505 -11.77 -9.26 -4.70
CA GLY A 505 -12.76 -10.10 -5.39
C GLY A 505 -12.34 -10.61 -6.77
N LYS A 506 -11.19 -10.17 -7.29
CA LYS A 506 -10.66 -10.59 -8.60
C LYS A 506 -10.39 -12.10 -8.62
N GLN A 507 -10.78 -12.78 -9.71
CA GLN A 507 -10.53 -14.20 -9.84
C GLN A 507 -9.05 -14.46 -10.17
N TRP A 508 -8.35 -15.20 -9.31
CA TRP A 508 -7.00 -15.64 -9.62
C TRP A 508 -6.58 -16.85 -8.78
N GLY A 509 -5.50 -17.51 -9.18
CA GLY A 509 -4.84 -18.54 -8.38
C GLY A 509 -4.51 -19.80 -9.16
N LEU A 510 -4.08 -20.82 -8.43
CA LEU A 510 -3.73 -22.14 -8.93
C LEU A 510 -4.96 -22.88 -9.45
N ILE A 511 -4.93 -23.27 -10.72
CA ILE A 511 -5.95 -24.10 -11.36
C ILE A 511 -5.54 -25.56 -11.19
N ASP A 512 -6.05 -26.21 -10.15
CA ASP A 512 -5.81 -27.63 -9.85
C ASP A 512 -6.94 -28.22 -8.99
N ASP A 513 -6.99 -29.55 -8.86
CA ASP A 513 -8.01 -30.26 -8.10
C ASP A 513 -7.69 -30.25 -6.59
N PRO A 514 -8.54 -29.62 -5.75
CA PRO A 514 -8.30 -29.51 -4.31
C PRO A 514 -8.69 -30.76 -3.50
N THR A 515 -9.15 -31.84 -4.14
CA THR A 515 -9.68 -33.03 -3.46
C THR A 515 -8.62 -33.88 -2.77
N ASP A 516 -7.36 -33.77 -3.16
CA ASP A 516 -6.24 -34.43 -2.45
C ASP A 516 -5.71 -33.53 -1.32
N LYS A 517 -6.55 -33.30 -0.31
CA LYS A 517 -6.06 -32.87 1.00
C LYS A 517 -5.43 -34.07 1.67
N TYR A 518 -4.11 -34.17 1.60
CA TYR A 518 -3.25 -35.14 2.26
C TYR A 518 -3.93 -35.90 3.43
N ASN A 519 -4.15 -37.21 3.28
CA ASN A 519 -4.87 -38.07 4.23
C ASN A 519 -4.01 -38.46 5.46
N GLY A 520 -3.32 -37.49 6.07
CA GLY A 520 -2.48 -37.68 7.25
C GLY A 520 -1.62 -36.47 7.64
N ALA A 521 -2.17 -35.55 8.44
CA ALA A 521 -1.49 -34.48 9.18
C ALA A 521 -0.37 -33.70 8.44
N SER A 522 -0.70 -32.56 7.83
CA SER A 522 0.31 -31.60 7.37
C SER A 522 1.02 -30.95 8.56
N LYS A 523 2.34 -30.74 8.43
CA LYS A 523 3.15 -29.93 9.35
C LYS A 523 3.40 -28.52 8.80
N SER A 524 2.72 -28.13 7.73
CA SER A 524 2.94 -26.89 6.98
C SER A 524 1.63 -26.30 6.44
N GLY A 525 1.63 -24.98 6.18
CA GLY A 525 0.44 -24.18 5.85
C GLY A 525 0.13 -24.03 4.34
N GLY A 526 0.99 -24.54 3.46
CA GLY A 526 0.85 -24.39 2.01
C GLY A 526 -0.27 -25.25 1.39
N ILE A 527 -0.60 -24.94 0.12
CA ILE A 527 -1.73 -25.54 -0.60
C ILE A 527 -1.31 -26.82 -1.32
N TYR A 528 -1.84 -27.96 -0.87
CA TYR A 528 -1.66 -29.28 -1.50
C TYR A 528 -2.87 -29.64 -2.36
N THR A 529 -2.62 -30.06 -3.59
CA THR A 529 -3.64 -30.49 -4.56
C THR A 529 -3.30 -31.85 -5.15
N ALA A 530 -4.18 -32.39 -5.99
CA ALA A 530 -4.00 -33.70 -6.60
C ALA A 530 -2.72 -33.78 -7.46
N ASN A 531 -2.36 -32.69 -8.14
CA ASN A 531 -1.27 -32.69 -9.13
C ASN A 531 -0.06 -31.87 -8.72
N THR A 532 -0.18 -30.90 -7.79
CA THR A 532 0.93 -30.00 -7.43
C THR A 532 1.04 -29.73 -5.94
N TRP A 533 2.27 -29.74 -5.41
CA TRP A 533 2.57 -29.54 -4.00
C TRP A 533 3.49 -28.34 -3.79
N PRO A 534 3.39 -27.63 -2.64
CA PRO A 534 4.34 -26.58 -2.28
C PRO A 534 5.66 -27.21 -1.79
N ASN A 535 6.78 -26.47 -1.82
CA ASN A 535 8.04 -26.98 -1.30
C ASN A 535 7.96 -27.21 0.21
N GLU A 536 7.89 -28.48 0.59
CA GLU A 536 7.71 -28.92 1.98
C GLU A 536 8.95 -28.65 2.87
N ALA A 537 10.09 -28.28 2.28
CA ALA A 537 11.27 -27.86 3.01
C ALA A 537 11.26 -26.37 3.37
N ALA A 538 10.41 -25.56 2.74
CA ALA A 538 10.37 -24.10 2.89
C ALA A 538 9.26 -23.63 3.84
N ILE A 539 9.11 -24.29 4.99
CA ILE A 539 7.99 -24.08 5.94
C ILE A 539 8.03 -22.75 6.72
N ALA A 540 9.04 -21.91 6.50
CA ALA A 540 9.21 -20.68 7.25
C ALA A 540 8.42 -19.54 6.59
N ASP A 541 7.52 -18.91 7.34
CA ASP A 541 6.91 -17.63 6.91
C ASP A 541 8.01 -16.59 6.64
N GLY A 542 7.86 -15.87 5.53
CA GLY A 542 8.85 -14.96 4.99
C GLY A 542 9.98 -15.65 4.20
N ALA A 543 9.83 -16.92 3.83
CA ALA A 543 10.78 -17.60 2.95
C ALA A 543 10.88 -16.85 1.62
N ALA A 544 12.11 -16.52 1.19
CA ALA A 544 12.30 -15.85 -0.08
C ALA A 544 11.64 -16.64 -1.20
N LYS A 545 10.95 -15.95 -2.11
CA LYS A 545 10.18 -16.54 -3.22
C LYS A 545 10.94 -17.55 -4.10
N ASN A 546 12.27 -17.51 -4.08
CA ASN A 546 13.12 -18.46 -4.78
C ASN A 546 13.39 -19.77 -3.98
N VAL A 547 12.79 -19.92 -2.80
CA VAL A 547 12.89 -21.07 -1.90
C VAL A 547 11.53 -21.74 -1.70
N SER A 548 10.43 -20.99 -1.69
CA SER A 548 9.05 -21.43 -1.46
C SER A 548 8.39 -22.22 -2.60
N PHE A 549 9.03 -22.35 -3.77
CA PHE A 549 8.48 -22.90 -5.03
C PHE A 549 7.39 -23.99 -4.97
N ARG A 550 6.46 -23.96 -5.93
CA ARG A 550 5.46 -25.02 -6.19
C ARG A 550 5.95 -26.01 -7.22
N TYR A 551 5.65 -27.29 -7.04
CA TYR A 551 6.07 -28.36 -7.93
C TYR A 551 5.01 -29.38 -8.30
N THR A 552 5.17 -30.05 -9.44
CA THR A 552 4.29 -31.15 -9.86
C THR A 552 4.58 -32.43 -9.07
N LYS A 553 3.55 -33.00 -8.43
CA LYS A 553 3.59 -34.20 -7.56
C LYS A 553 4.16 -35.42 -8.28
N ASN A 554 4.67 -36.40 -7.53
CA ASN A 554 5.32 -37.62 -8.06
C ASN A 554 6.55 -37.31 -8.91
N GLN A 555 7.37 -36.34 -8.50
CA GLN A 555 8.48 -35.73 -9.24
C GLN A 555 9.54 -36.70 -9.81
N TYR A 556 9.56 -37.96 -9.36
CA TYR A 556 10.49 -39.00 -9.84
C TYR A 556 9.85 -40.00 -10.81
N GLU A 557 8.52 -39.98 -10.96
CA GLU A 557 7.83 -40.80 -11.96
C GLU A 557 8.12 -40.27 -13.36
N ASN A 558 8.33 -41.20 -14.30
CA ASN A 558 8.66 -40.91 -15.68
C ASN A 558 7.52 -41.39 -16.61
N ASN A 559 7.53 -40.89 -17.84
CA ASN A 559 6.51 -41.02 -18.87
C ASN A 559 5.17 -40.38 -18.48
N ILE A 560 5.24 -39.21 -17.82
CA ILE A 560 4.08 -38.43 -17.41
C ILE A 560 4.24 -37.00 -17.94
N ASP A 561 3.29 -36.56 -18.76
CA ASP A 561 3.17 -35.16 -19.14
C ASP A 561 2.84 -34.32 -17.90
N ARG A 562 3.71 -33.39 -17.57
CA ARG A 562 3.60 -32.53 -16.40
C ARG A 562 2.95 -31.20 -16.79
N HIS A 563 1.99 -30.79 -15.97
CA HIS A 563 1.37 -29.48 -16.07
C HIS A 563 1.17 -28.85 -14.69
N LEU A 564 1.22 -27.52 -14.66
CA LEU A 564 0.93 -26.66 -13.53
C LEU A 564 0.36 -25.39 -14.14
N ASP A 565 -0.76 -24.89 -13.62
CA ASP A 565 -1.55 -23.85 -14.28
C ASP A 565 -2.02 -22.79 -13.27
N TYR A 566 -1.91 -21.50 -13.63
CA TYR A 566 -2.51 -20.39 -12.88
C TYR A 566 -3.45 -19.59 -13.76
N GLY A 567 -4.53 -19.06 -13.19
CA GLY A 567 -5.45 -18.13 -13.84
C GLY A 567 -5.44 -16.75 -13.18
N PHE A 568 -5.70 -15.71 -13.96
CA PHE A 568 -5.74 -14.32 -13.53
C PHE A 568 -6.82 -13.54 -14.27
N GLU A 569 -7.65 -12.80 -13.55
CA GLU A 569 -8.56 -11.79 -14.08
C GLU A 569 -7.80 -10.47 -14.26
N LEU A 570 -7.64 -10.02 -15.50
CA LEU A 570 -6.83 -8.86 -15.86
C LEU A 570 -7.55 -8.05 -16.94
N PRO A 571 -7.60 -6.71 -16.84
CA PRO A 571 -8.05 -5.89 -17.95
C PRO A 571 -7.30 -6.21 -19.26
N ASP A 572 -7.96 -5.97 -20.39
CA ASP A 572 -7.31 -6.10 -21.69
C ASP A 572 -6.12 -5.15 -21.82
N GLY A 573 -4.99 -5.65 -22.32
CA GLY A 573 -3.78 -4.85 -22.41
C GLY A 573 -2.51 -5.66 -22.62
N GLU A 574 -1.39 -4.95 -22.69
CA GLU A 574 -0.05 -5.54 -22.78
C GLU A 574 0.53 -5.71 -21.38
N TYR A 575 1.07 -6.90 -21.11
CA TYR A 575 1.65 -7.24 -19.83
C TYR A 575 3.03 -7.87 -20.00
N THR A 576 3.92 -7.57 -19.06
CA THR A 576 5.14 -8.35 -18.87
C THR A 576 4.91 -9.37 -17.75
N VAL A 577 5.14 -10.63 -18.07
CA VAL A 577 5.12 -11.74 -17.11
C VAL A 577 6.57 -12.09 -16.77
N GLU A 578 6.93 -11.97 -15.51
CA GLU A 578 8.21 -12.37 -14.95
C GLU A 578 8.02 -13.58 -14.05
N MET A 579 8.84 -14.62 -14.25
CA MET A 579 8.76 -15.90 -13.54
C MET A 579 10.14 -16.39 -13.16
N SER A 580 10.23 -17.39 -12.28
CA SER A 580 11.48 -18.10 -12.00
C SER A 580 11.22 -19.58 -11.77
N PHE A 581 12.21 -20.42 -12.10
CA PHE A 581 12.13 -21.88 -12.01
C PHE A 581 13.36 -22.47 -11.36
N ARG A 582 13.21 -23.68 -10.79
CA ARG A 582 14.28 -24.38 -10.10
C ARG A 582 14.33 -25.88 -10.41
N ASP A 583 15.52 -26.48 -10.34
CA ASP A 583 15.74 -27.94 -10.31
C ASP A 583 16.37 -28.38 -8.98
N PRO A 584 15.59 -28.44 -7.88
CA PRO A 584 16.12 -28.77 -6.57
C PRO A 584 16.55 -30.24 -6.45
N TRP A 585 16.03 -31.13 -7.31
CA TRP A 585 16.19 -32.58 -7.18
C TRP A 585 16.86 -33.25 -8.38
N GLY A 586 17.28 -32.50 -9.40
CA GLY A 586 17.87 -33.04 -10.62
C GLY A 586 16.87 -33.67 -11.59
N CYS A 587 15.57 -33.55 -11.30
CA CYS A 587 14.47 -34.16 -12.06
C CYS A 587 13.52 -33.14 -12.72
N SER A 588 13.87 -31.86 -12.71
CA SER A 588 13.05 -30.77 -13.24
C SER A 588 13.84 -29.95 -14.25
N LYS A 589 13.54 -30.07 -15.55
CA LYS A 589 14.37 -29.46 -16.59
C LYS A 589 13.54 -28.83 -17.68
N ASN A 590 13.90 -27.61 -18.02
CA ASN A 590 13.50 -26.91 -19.24
C ASN A 590 11.96 -26.82 -19.44
N PRO A 591 11.18 -26.37 -18.45
CA PRO A 591 9.75 -26.16 -18.66
C PRO A 591 9.52 -25.10 -19.74
N SER A 592 8.36 -25.14 -20.37
CA SER A 592 7.87 -24.09 -21.26
C SER A 592 6.59 -23.49 -20.69
N VAL A 593 6.39 -22.19 -20.91
CA VAL A 593 5.23 -21.45 -20.42
C VAL A 593 4.47 -20.87 -21.60
N TYR A 594 3.17 -21.11 -21.59
CA TYR A 594 2.24 -20.57 -22.57
C TYR A 594 1.20 -19.72 -21.86
N ALA A 595 0.78 -18.63 -22.47
CA ALA A 595 -0.51 -18.02 -22.18
C ALA A 595 -1.59 -18.81 -22.90
N ASN A 596 -2.72 -19.05 -22.23
CA ASN A 596 -3.95 -19.53 -22.85
C ASN A 596 -3.75 -20.83 -23.67
N TYR A 597 -2.98 -21.77 -23.13
CA TYR A 597 -2.62 -23.02 -23.82
C TYR A 597 -3.83 -23.80 -24.31
N GLY A 598 -3.81 -24.20 -25.58
CA GLY A 598 -4.90 -24.91 -26.26
C GLY A 598 -6.08 -24.02 -26.67
N LYS A 599 -5.99 -22.69 -26.50
CA LYS A 599 -7.01 -21.71 -26.96
C LYS A 599 -6.55 -21.01 -28.24
N ASP A 600 -7.47 -20.31 -28.90
CA ASP A 600 -7.22 -19.59 -30.17
C ASP A 600 -6.19 -18.45 -30.04
N ASP A 601 -6.01 -17.93 -28.83
CA ASP A 601 -5.08 -16.88 -28.47
C ASP A 601 -3.85 -17.41 -27.70
N GLU A 602 -3.53 -18.70 -27.86
CA GLU A 602 -2.32 -19.28 -27.28
C GLU A 602 -1.07 -18.50 -27.69
N GLN A 603 -0.24 -18.15 -26.70
CA GLN A 603 1.03 -17.49 -26.93
C GLN A 603 2.14 -18.16 -26.13
N LEU A 604 3.23 -18.55 -26.79
CA LEU A 604 4.45 -18.97 -26.10
C LEU A 604 5.08 -17.76 -25.40
N ILE A 605 5.12 -17.79 -24.07
CA ILE A 605 5.76 -16.74 -23.24
C ILE A 605 7.26 -17.01 -23.14
N ALA A 606 7.63 -18.25 -22.84
CA ALA A 606 9.02 -18.68 -22.72
C ALA A 606 9.15 -20.19 -22.94
N SER A 607 10.25 -20.63 -23.55
CA SER A 607 10.55 -22.05 -23.79
C SER A 607 11.93 -22.39 -23.27
N ASN A 608 12.15 -23.64 -22.86
CA ASN A 608 13.41 -24.12 -22.30
C ASN A 608 13.89 -23.22 -21.15
N CYS A 609 12.97 -22.85 -20.26
CA CYS A 609 13.25 -21.93 -19.17
C CYS A 609 14.39 -22.47 -18.30
N ALA A 610 15.31 -21.58 -17.93
CA ALA A 610 16.39 -21.91 -17.00
C ALA A 610 15.79 -22.31 -15.65
N THR A 611 16.30 -23.39 -15.07
CA THR A 611 15.86 -23.95 -13.77
C THR A 611 16.89 -23.69 -12.67
N ASP A 612 17.59 -22.56 -12.74
CA ASP A 612 18.65 -22.14 -11.82
C ASP A 612 18.22 -21.01 -10.86
N GLY A 613 16.96 -20.59 -10.92
CA GLY A 613 16.40 -19.49 -10.12
C GLY A 613 16.58 -18.10 -10.74
N SER A 614 17.05 -18.01 -11.99
CA SER A 614 17.11 -16.74 -12.72
C SER A 614 15.73 -16.31 -13.24
N ALA A 615 15.51 -14.99 -13.30
CA ALA A 615 14.26 -14.43 -13.81
C ALA A 615 14.11 -14.72 -15.32
N VAL A 616 12.98 -15.28 -15.68
CA VAL A 616 12.52 -15.51 -17.05
C VAL A 616 11.38 -14.53 -17.32
N LYS A 617 11.48 -13.76 -18.41
CA LYS A 617 10.49 -12.75 -18.77
C LYS A 617 9.92 -13.03 -20.15
N GLY A 618 8.63 -12.79 -20.31
CA GLY A 618 7.97 -12.72 -21.60
C GLY A 618 6.86 -11.68 -21.59
N LYS A 619 6.49 -11.21 -22.78
CA LYS A 619 5.33 -10.33 -22.95
C LYS A 619 4.11 -11.15 -23.32
N VAL A 620 2.94 -10.68 -22.93
CA VAL A 620 1.65 -11.27 -23.28
C VAL A 620 0.62 -10.16 -23.51
N THR A 621 -0.20 -10.33 -24.53
CA THR A 621 -1.40 -9.50 -24.74
C THR A 621 -2.59 -10.20 -24.11
N VAL A 622 -3.21 -9.59 -23.10
CA VAL A 622 -4.46 -10.07 -22.49
C VAL A 622 -5.65 -9.58 -23.30
N LYS A 623 -6.58 -10.48 -23.59
CA LYS A 623 -7.84 -10.20 -24.30
C LYS A 623 -8.99 -10.91 -23.61
N GLY A 624 -10.13 -10.24 -23.51
CA GLY A 624 -11.33 -10.78 -22.88
C GLY A 624 -11.24 -10.92 -21.36
N GLY A 625 -10.40 -10.12 -20.70
CA GLY A 625 -10.41 -10.01 -19.24
C GLY A 625 -9.67 -11.11 -18.47
N GLU A 626 -9.06 -12.10 -19.15
CA GLU A 626 -8.48 -13.29 -18.51
C GLU A 626 -7.13 -13.70 -19.10
N LEU A 627 -6.26 -14.21 -18.24
CA LEU A 627 -4.98 -14.82 -18.59
C LEU A 627 -4.80 -16.14 -17.84
N THR A 628 -4.55 -17.24 -18.56
CA THR A 628 -4.01 -18.47 -17.96
C THR A 628 -2.54 -18.63 -18.28
N LEU A 629 -1.71 -18.85 -17.26
CA LEU A 629 -0.31 -19.23 -17.41
C LEU A 629 -0.19 -20.74 -17.28
N ASN A 630 0.25 -21.38 -18.35
CA ASN A 630 0.26 -22.82 -18.50
C ASN A 630 1.69 -23.35 -18.63
N PHE A 631 2.15 -24.03 -17.59
CA PHE A 631 3.51 -24.55 -17.50
C PHE A 631 3.53 -26.01 -17.96
N ARG A 632 4.40 -26.37 -18.90
CA ARG A 632 4.41 -27.70 -19.56
C ARG A 632 5.81 -28.33 -19.58
N SER A 633 5.86 -29.65 -19.39
CA SER A 633 7.07 -30.48 -19.52
C SER A 633 6.69 -31.95 -19.84
N GLN A 634 7.36 -32.58 -20.79
CA GLN A 634 6.97 -33.91 -21.33
C GLN A 634 7.30 -35.11 -20.43
N ASP A 635 8.02 -34.90 -19.33
CA ASP A 635 8.46 -36.00 -18.45
C ASP A 635 9.02 -35.51 -17.11
N LYS A 636 9.65 -34.33 -17.14
CA LYS A 636 10.35 -33.78 -15.98
C LYS A 636 9.42 -32.92 -15.15
N ALA A 637 9.58 -32.99 -13.84
CA ALA A 637 8.81 -32.17 -12.92
C ALA A 637 9.01 -30.68 -13.23
N ILE A 638 8.00 -29.89 -12.89
CA ILE A 638 8.05 -28.44 -13.02
C ILE A 638 8.15 -27.90 -11.60
N ASN A 639 9.07 -26.96 -11.34
CA ASN A 639 9.07 -26.15 -10.11
C ASN A 639 9.04 -24.67 -10.49
N VAL A 640 8.04 -23.94 -10.00
CA VAL A 640 7.87 -22.50 -10.23
C VAL A 640 8.10 -21.79 -8.90
N ASP A 641 9.04 -20.85 -8.88
CA ASP A 641 9.40 -20.05 -7.71
C ASP A 641 8.37 -18.92 -7.48
N TYR A 642 8.10 -18.10 -8.50
CA TYR A 642 7.18 -16.96 -8.40
C TYR A 642 6.64 -16.53 -9.76
N ILE A 643 5.60 -15.70 -9.74
CA ILE A 643 5.03 -15.02 -10.92
C ILE A 643 4.79 -13.55 -10.56
N ILE A 644 5.24 -12.63 -11.41
CA ILE A 644 4.91 -11.20 -11.30
C ILE A 644 4.34 -10.74 -12.63
N ILE A 645 3.15 -10.16 -12.58
CA ILE A 645 2.46 -9.61 -13.75
C ILE A 645 2.43 -8.09 -13.62
N ARG A 646 3.05 -7.42 -14.60
CA ARG A 646 3.08 -5.95 -14.66
C ARG A 646 2.42 -5.48 -15.96
N PRO A 647 1.57 -4.45 -15.91
CA PRO A 647 1.13 -3.78 -17.12
C PRO A 647 2.33 -3.12 -17.79
N ASP A 648 2.50 -3.34 -19.10
CA ASP A 648 3.60 -2.79 -19.89
C ASP A 648 3.23 -1.37 -20.35
N GLY A 649 3.42 -0.37 -19.46
CA GLY A 649 3.12 1.04 -19.74
C GLY A 649 2.45 1.85 -18.62
N GLY A 650 2.50 1.42 -17.35
CA GLY A 650 1.54 1.88 -16.32
C GLY A 650 0.25 1.06 -16.44
N GLN A 651 -0.60 0.99 -15.40
CA GLN A 651 -1.87 0.26 -15.51
C GLN A 651 -2.59 0.72 -16.78
N ALA A 652 -2.86 -0.23 -17.68
CA ALA A 652 -3.33 0.05 -19.04
C ALA A 652 -4.79 0.52 -18.99
N TYR A 653 -4.97 1.75 -18.55
CA TYR A 653 -6.17 2.51 -18.77
C TYR A 653 -5.97 3.20 -20.11
N SER A 654 -6.81 2.86 -21.08
CA SER A 654 -6.76 3.47 -22.40
C SER A 654 -6.80 4.99 -22.25
N THR A 655 -5.74 5.67 -22.71
CA THR A 655 -5.58 7.14 -22.65
C THR A 655 -6.41 7.90 -23.69
N ARG A 656 -7.35 7.25 -24.39
CA ARG A 656 -8.27 7.95 -25.29
C ARG A 656 -9.10 8.96 -24.49
N GLY A 657 -8.85 10.25 -24.73
CA GLY A 657 -9.53 11.35 -24.04
C GLY A 657 -8.69 12.08 -22.99
N MET A 658 -7.35 12.01 -23.07
CA MET A 658 -6.45 12.82 -22.25
C MET A 658 -6.86 14.32 -22.32
N ARG A 659 -6.87 15.03 -21.18
CA ARG A 659 -7.11 16.48 -21.21
C ARG A 659 -6.08 17.17 -22.09
N GLY A 660 -6.56 17.91 -23.10
CA GLY A 660 -5.74 18.52 -24.13
C GLY A 660 -5.68 17.76 -25.46
N ASP A 661 -6.00 16.46 -25.50
CA ASP A 661 -6.03 15.63 -26.72
C ASP A 661 -7.45 15.60 -27.31
N VAL A 662 -7.85 16.72 -27.91
CA VAL A 662 -9.22 16.93 -28.40
C VAL A 662 -9.52 16.06 -29.62
N ASN A 663 -8.50 15.71 -30.39
CA ASN A 663 -8.65 14.89 -31.58
C ASN A 663 -8.54 13.36 -31.30
N LEU A 664 -8.17 12.99 -30.06
CA LEU A 664 -8.03 11.63 -29.53
C LEU A 664 -6.94 10.80 -30.23
N ASP A 665 -5.88 11.45 -30.72
CA ASP A 665 -4.77 10.82 -31.42
C ASP A 665 -3.61 10.39 -30.51
N GLY A 666 -3.74 10.66 -29.21
CA GLY A 666 -2.76 10.32 -28.18
C GLY A 666 -1.64 11.35 -28.02
N LYS A 667 -1.75 12.53 -28.65
CA LYS A 667 -0.81 13.65 -28.49
C LYS A 667 -1.59 14.90 -28.07
N VAL A 668 -0.88 15.81 -27.42
CA VAL A 668 -1.37 17.16 -27.17
C VAL A 668 -0.51 18.10 -27.98
N ASP A 669 -1.01 18.50 -29.14
CA ASP A 669 -0.27 19.35 -30.07
C ASP A 669 -1.17 20.40 -30.75
N ALA A 670 -0.62 21.05 -31.78
CA ALA A 670 -1.33 22.13 -32.46
C ALA A 670 -2.61 21.65 -33.17
N ASP A 671 -2.71 20.37 -33.50
CA ASP A 671 -3.86 19.77 -34.16
C ASP A 671 -5.06 19.62 -33.22
N ASP A 672 -4.86 19.54 -31.90
CA ASP A 672 -5.93 19.55 -30.90
C ASP A 672 -6.56 20.91 -30.72
N ALA A 673 -5.72 21.95 -30.68
CA ALA A 673 -6.20 23.33 -30.68
C ALA A 673 -6.97 23.61 -31.98
N ALA A 674 -6.55 23.04 -33.12
CA ALA A 674 -7.28 23.13 -34.37
C ALA A 674 -8.62 22.36 -34.33
N ALA A 675 -8.65 21.19 -33.68
CA ALA A 675 -9.87 20.40 -33.49
C ALA A 675 -10.89 21.14 -32.61
N LEU A 676 -10.46 21.75 -31.50
CA LEU A 676 -11.34 22.56 -30.65
C LEU A 676 -11.81 23.84 -31.36
N VAL A 677 -10.91 24.55 -32.07
CA VAL A 677 -11.30 25.71 -32.90
C VAL A 677 -12.38 25.31 -33.90
N ASN A 678 -12.22 24.18 -34.57
CA ASN A 678 -13.19 23.70 -35.54
C ASN A 678 -14.52 23.38 -34.86
N ALA A 679 -14.52 22.70 -33.71
CA ALA A 679 -15.73 22.39 -32.95
C ALA A 679 -16.49 23.66 -32.50
N LEU A 680 -15.77 24.64 -31.95
CA LEU A 680 -16.34 25.92 -31.52
C LEU A 680 -16.87 26.77 -32.69
N LEU A 681 -16.15 26.82 -33.82
CA LEU A 681 -16.54 27.62 -35.00
C LEU A 681 -17.66 26.99 -35.82
N THR A 682 -17.66 25.66 -35.96
CA THR A 682 -18.67 24.93 -36.77
C THR A 682 -19.86 24.44 -35.96
N LYS A 683 -19.83 24.59 -34.63
CA LYS A 683 -20.81 24.02 -33.68
C LYS A 683 -20.98 22.50 -33.85
N LYS A 684 -19.92 21.82 -34.24
CA LYS A 684 -19.92 20.36 -34.33
C LYS A 684 -19.98 19.79 -32.90
N THR A 685 -20.91 18.85 -32.67
CA THR A 685 -21.00 18.14 -31.40
C THR A 685 -19.74 17.29 -31.21
N LEU A 686 -19.04 17.52 -30.11
CA LEU A 686 -17.92 16.69 -29.64
C LEU A 686 -18.47 15.42 -28.99
N THR A 687 -17.76 14.28 -29.12
CA THR A 687 -18.04 13.14 -28.23
C THR A 687 -17.71 13.52 -26.79
N TRP A 688 -18.13 12.72 -25.80
CA TRP A 688 -17.75 12.99 -24.42
C TRP A 688 -16.23 13.04 -24.25
N GLU A 689 -15.47 12.13 -24.88
CA GLU A 689 -14.01 12.10 -24.80
C GLU A 689 -13.41 13.39 -25.35
N GLN A 690 -13.94 13.88 -26.47
CA GLN A 690 -13.49 15.13 -27.06
C GLN A 690 -13.91 16.34 -26.22
N GLY A 691 -15.09 16.29 -25.58
CA GLY A 691 -15.59 17.35 -24.71
C GLY A 691 -14.83 17.44 -23.39
N TYR A 692 -14.57 16.30 -22.74
CA TYR A 692 -13.72 16.19 -21.56
C TYR A 692 -12.28 16.61 -21.87
N ALA A 693 -11.73 16.12 -23.00
CA ALA A 693 -10.39 16.50 -23.44
C ALA A 693 -10.29 18.00 -23.74
N ALA A 694 -11.36 18.60 -24.26
CA ALA A 694 -11.41 20.02 -24.59
C ALA A 694 -11.60 20.94 -23.38
N ASP A 695 -12.21 20.47 -22.28
CA ASP A 695 -12.39 21.26 -21.05
C ASP A 695 -11.14 21.20 -20.16
N VAL A 696 -10.08 21.88 -20.60
CA VAL A 696 -8.79 21.88 -19.88
C VAL A 696 -8.80 22.69 -18.58
N ARG A 697 -9.81 23.53 -18.35
CA ARG A 697 -9.95 24.31 -17.11
C ARG A 697 -10.87 23.68 -16.08
N THR A 698 -11.45 22.54 -16.42
CA THR A 698 -12.31 21.73 -15.54
C THR A 698 -13.51 22.52 -15.01
N ASP A 699 -14.03 23.47 -15.80
CA ASP A 699 -15.18 24.32 -15.44
C ASP A 699 -16.46 23.94 -16.19
N LEU A 700 -16.38 22.83 -16.94
CA LEU A 700 -17.47 22.18 -17.65
C LEU A 700 -18.11 23.08 -18.73
N ARG A 701 -17.38 24.10 -19.21
CA ARG A 701 -17.82 25.05 -20.24
C ARG A 701 -16.78 25.26 -21.33
N LEU A 702 -16.92 24.51 -22.43
CA LEU A 702 -16.08 24.65 -23.61
C LEU A 702 -16.13 26.05 -24.22
N ASP A 703 -15.05 26.82 -24.02
CA ASP A 703 -14.96 28.19 -24.50
C ASP A 703 -13.55 28.59 -25.01
N SER A 704 -13.40 29.88 -25.36
CA SER A 704 -12.14 30.42 -25.88
C SER A 704 -10.99 30.37 -24.87
N SER A 705 -11.31 30.25 -23.59
CA SER A 705 -10.35 30.16 -22.50
C SER A 705 -9.75 28.75 -22.43
N ASP A 706 -10.54 27.71 -22.72
CA ASP A 706 -10.04 26.34 -22.88
C ASP A 706 -9.13 26.21 -24.09
N LEU A 707 -9.52 26.84 -25.20
CA LEU A 707 -8.67 26.93 -26.38
C LEU A 707 -7.33 27.63 -26.09
N SER A 708 -7.34 28.64 -25.23
CA SER A 708 -6.11 29.33 -24.81
C SER A 708 -5.26 28.46 -23.89
N GLY A 709 -5.88 27.61 -23.07
CA GLY A 709 -5.22 26.55 -22.30
C GLY A 709 -4.55 25.51 -23.20
N LEU A 710 -5.28 24.97 -24.18
CA LEU A 710 -4.80 24.01 -25.17
C LEU A 710 -3.59 24.51 -25.97
N LYS A 711 -3.62 25.75 -26.47
CA LYS A 711 -2.48 26.34 -27.19
C LYS A 711 -1.22 26.50 -26.34
N ARG A 712 -1.35 26.53 -25.01
CA ARG A 712 -0.21 26.55 -24.09
C ARG A 712 0.33 25.14 -23.86
N LEU A 713 -0.53 24.12 -23.86
CA LEU A 713 -0.15 22.72 -23.73
C LEU A 713 0.54 22.17 -25.00
N ALA A 714 0.19 22.70 -26.18
CA ALA A 714 0.74 22.31 -27.48
C ALA A 714 2.15 22.87 -27.80
N LYS A 715 2.83 23.52 -26.84
CA LYS A 715 4.19 24.06 -26.95
C LYS A 715 5.13 23.33 -26.02
#